data_AF-A0A1E3WIR5-F1
#
_entry.id   AF-A0A1E3WIR5-F1
#
_cell.length_a   1.000
_cell.length_b   1.000
_cell.length_c   1.000
_cell.angle_alpha   90.00
_cell.angle_beta   90.00
_cell.angle_gamma   90.00
#
_symmetry.space_group_name_H-M   'P 1'
#
loop_
_entity.id
_entity.type
_entity.pdbx_description
1 polymer ?
#
loop_
_entity_poly.entity_id
_entity_poly.type
_entity_poly.pdbx_seq_one_letter_code
_entity_poly.pdbx_strand_id
1 'polypeptide(L)'
;METEVFIVNPIVRTIGKHNLTPEMNAIIDRVLLGHSLKGEAFSGTGKSTLLRAVEKYHVGKKGLYICYNKPLEMEARKLFGGQDVEIATSHSFALNSFEMDVRNAFLAKVKTKMNKASFIQHTQHIQAEHPLRAALNIEKKWRVVFSVCEQFVSTASLELSAIHITYKVKAFISEAVKTNAIKKGQEEEACRLIVDLAHHLTSEMLSPESDCPATHDCYIKVWQLSEPKLNYDYIMFDEAQDANPVLLNVILNQDCQLIFVGDKFQSIYQFRGGVNAMDLIPYPAYPLSCSFRYGQSVADLSTDILRKLDSSVTVKGLGQHTEIVNGTYTAEDYPLMCICYRNDNLIKILLQSYRESRPAILTSGKTEQLRDNLQSLLLFKEGNNAQSQYPRHFRYKTYDEVILGEKDSDTQLLIRYIDETEDAGTLLNALNWSLEFNAHNADILLTTAHMSKGLEADNVFINDDFHAIINSYGKGKRVEDTELKLLYVAITRARKKLILSEALAAAMNSNLAFSINVYKPAPCLLDNLIPLKLKSRLRLQTGTHEQIKSELLQLLDTSQEEKLCLIFDNTTAFTNQGTEDALDAVTLTPQQALGNPFDHSLPQPKEHTSELVALFTQALALNKKQQTILKHCFVSALQQHEQTGTFNHVVSAFQTHKRGLDALSFALTEIADYGLFSEESNAPNQVQHNESPTLTINLSALPLSLQNLTVIVIMALFTRRLESKRLNTQSTENVVIVDTGDRFLSIQPQLNAMLSANASLKLRYMIASITPENIDVQQRLKQCTPLIQENAVVLHLSKKD
;
A
#
# COMPACT_ATOMS: atom_id res chain seq x y z
N MET A 1 -13.79 42.51 24.56
CA MET A 1 -13.11 42.36 23.25
C MET A 1 -13.46 40.97 22.77
N GLU A 2 -14.27 40.91 21.72
CA GLU A 2 -14.71 39.66 21.10
C GLU A 2 -13.48 38.94 20.52
N THR A 3 -13.25 37.71 20.95
CA THR A 3 -12.25 36.83 20.35
C THR A 3 -12.80 36.30 19.04
N GLU A 4 -12.32 36.87 17.93
CA GLU A 4 -12.48 36.31 16.60
C GLU A 4 -11.94 34.88 16.58
N VAL A 5 -12.86 33.92 16.43
CA VAL A 5 -12.52 32.57 16.02
C VAL A 5 -11.97 32.69 14.60
N PHE A 6 -10.66 32.53 14.42
CA PHE A 6 -10.05 32.33 13.12
C PHE A 6 -10.59 31.04 12.51
N ILE A 7 -11.75 31.13 11.85
CA ILE A 7 -12.16 30.13 10.86
C ILE A 7 -11.20 30.32 9.70
N VAL A 8 -10.16 29.49 9.64
CA VAL A 8 -9.31 29.39 8.45
C VAL A 8 -10.23 28.96 7.31
N ASN A 9 -10.60 29.90 6.43
CA ASN A 9 -11.35 29.59 5.22
C ASN A 9 -10.56 28.51 4.44
N PRO A 10 -11.18 27.37 4.09
CA PRO A 10 -10.49 26.33 3.34
C PRO A 10 -10.02 26.91 2.00
N ILE A 11 -8.72 26.82 1.72
CA ILE A 11 -8.13 27.29 0.48
C ILE A 11 -8.79 26.52 -0.67
N VAL A 12 -9.60 27.21 -1.49
CA VAL A 12 -10.23 26.59 -2.66
C VAL A 12 -9.23 26.57 -3.80
N ARG A 13 -8.52 25.44 -3.96
CA ARG A 13 -7.64 25.21 -5.11
C ARG A 13 -8.42 24.68 -6.30
N THR A 14 -7.98 25.06 -7.50
CA THR A 14 -8.60 24.67 -8.77
C THR A 14 -7.60 24.11 -9.78
N ILE A 15 -8.08 23.24 -10.66
CA ILE A 15 -7.40 22.83 -11.90
C ILE A 15 -8.37 23.04 -13.06
N GLY A 16 -8.01 23.93 -14.00
CA GLY A 16 -8.95 24.42 -15.00
C GLY A 16 -10.18 25.07 -14.35
N LYS A 17 -11.37 24.60 -14.71
CA LYS A 17 -12.65 25.08 -14.15
C LYS A 17 -13.14 24.28 -12.93
N HIS A 18 -12.38 23.28 -12.48
CA HIS A 18 -12.80 22.35 -11.44
C HIS A 18 -12.13 22.63 -10.11
N ASN A 19 -12.91 22.58 -9.03
CA ASN A 19 -12.41 22.67 -7.65
C ASN A 19 -11.82 21.32 -7.23
N LEU A 20 -10.71 21.36 -6.49
CA LEU A 20 -10.16 20.17 -5.84
C LEU A 20 -11.06 19.74 -4.67
N THR A 21 -11.13 18.44 -4.41
CA THR A 21 -11.83 17.90 -3.24
C THR A 21 -11.09 18.28 -1.95
N PRO A 22 -11.75 18.22 -0.77
CA PRO A 22 -11.06 18.39 0.51
C PRO A 22 -9.89 17.42 0.69
N GLU A 23 -10.03 16.17 0.24
CA GLU A 23 -8.99 15.14 0.25
C GLU A 23 -7.77 15.53 -0.61
N MET A 24 -8.02 16.01 -1.83
CA MET A 24 -6.95 16.52 -2.70
C MET A 24 -6.26 17.74 -2.09
N ASN A 25 -7.01 18.67 -1.49
CA ASN A 25 -6.43 19.83 -0.83
C ASN A 25 -5.54 19.45 0.34
N ALA A 26 -5.95 18.48 1.17
CA ALA A 26 -5.14 17.96 2.27
C ALA A 26 -3.82 17.35 1.77
N ILE A 27 -3.85 16.62 0.65
CA ILE A 27 -2.62 16.12 0.02
C ILE A 27 -1.73 17.27 -0.45
N ILE A 28 -2.30 18.26 -1.14
CA ILE A 28 -1.52 19.42 -1.60
C ILE A 28 -0.90 20.18 -0.42
N ASP A 29 -1.62 20.36 0.69
CA ASP A 29 -1.07 21.00 1.89
C ASP A 29 0.17 20.26 2.40
N ARG A 30 0.12 18.92 2.45
CA ARG A 30 1.26 18.09 2.85
C ARG A 30 2.41 18.12 1.85
N VAL A 31 2.09 18.16 0.56
CA VAL A 31 3.10 18.33 -0.49
C VAL A 31 3.84 19.66 -0.32
N LEU A 32 3.12 20.76 -0.08
CA LEU A 32 3.72 22.08 0.11
C LEU A 32 4.58 22.19 1.37
N LEU A 33 4.31 21.36 2.38
CA LEU A 33 5.15 21.21 3.58
C LEU A 33 6.41 20.34 3.35
N GLY A 34 6.60 19.77 2.14
CA GLY A 34 7.74 18.92 1.81
C GLY A 34 7.60 17.47 2.29
N HIS A 35 6.41 17.01 2.67
CA HIS A 35 6.22 15.65 3.18
C HIS A 35 6.14 14.63 2.04
N SER A 36 6.87 13.52 2.16
CA SER A 36 6.67 12.34 1.32
C SER A 36 5.41 11.60 1.75
N LEU A 37 4.58 11.17 0.79
CA LEU A 37 3.26 10.60 1.05
C LEU A 37 2.82 9.64 -0.05
N LYS A 38 1.74 8.88 0.22
CA LYS A 38 1.01 8.15 -0.80
C LYS A 38 -0.47 8.55 -0.83
N GLY A 39 -0.98 8.88 -2.01
CA GLY A 39 -2.41 9.06 -2.28
C GLY A 39 -3.05 7.71 -2.61
N GLU A 40 -3.87 7.18 -1.70
CA GLU A 40 -4.64 5.95 -1.91
C GLU A 40 -5.93 6.25 -2.66
N ALA A 41 -5.90 5.99 -3.96
CA ALA A 41 -6.99 6.28 -4.88
C ALA A 41 -7.88 5.09 -5.15
N PHE A 42 -9.11 5.40 -5.57
CA PHE A 42 -9.99 4.47 -6.26
C PHE A 42 -10.15 4.84 -7.75
N SER A 43 -10.91 4.02 -8.46
CA SER A 43 -11.18 4.18 -9.89
C SER A 43 -11.90 5.50 -10.18
N GLY A 44 -11.35 6.30 -11.09
CA GLY A 44 -11.95 7.57 -11.51
C GLY A 44 -11.83 8.71 -10.49
N THR A 45 -10.98 8.61 -9.47
CA THR A 45 -10.85 9.62 -8.39
C THR A 45 -10.02 10.85 -8.73
N GLY A 46 -9.52 10.95 -9.97
CA GLY A 46 -8.78 12.12 -10.43
C GLY A 46 -7.30 12.14 -10.03
N LYS A 47 -6.62 10.99 -10.00
CA LYS A 47 -5.17 10.86 -9.74
C LYS A 47 -4.34 11.85 -10.57
N SER A 48 -4.57 11.87 -11.89
CA SER A 48 -3.88 12.81 -12.79
C SER A 48 -4.23 14.27 -12.49
N THR A 49 -5.46 14.58 -12.05
CA THR A 49 -5.84 15.93 -11.62
C THR A 49 -5.09 16.35 -10.36
N LEU A 50 -4.93 15.45 -9.39
CA LEU A 50 -4.11 15.69 -8.20
C LEU A 50 -2.64 15.96 -8.57
N LEU A 51 -2.07 15.16 -9.46
CA LEU A 51 -0.67 15.30 -9.89
C LEU A 51 -0.44 16.62 -10.66
N ARG A 52 -1.42 17.05 -11.47
CA ARG A 52 -1.41 18.41 -12.06
C ARG A 52 -1.55 19.51 -11.02
N ALA A 53 -2.28 19.27 -9.94
CA ALA A 53 -2.32 20.21 -8.82
C ALA A 53 -0.96 20.30 -8.11
N VAL A 54 -0.24 19.18 -7.97
CA VAL A 54 1.14 19.21 -7.47
C VAL A 54 2.03 20.07 -8.36
N GLU A 55 2.04 19.86 -9.68
CA GLU A 55 2.78 20.73 -10.63
C GLU A 55 2.40 22.21 -10.45
N LYS A 56 1.09 22.52 -10.43
CA LYS A 56 0.61 23.90 -10.40
C LYS A 56 0.95 24.64 -9.10
N TYR A 57 0.87 23.98 -7.95
CA TYR A 57 0.98 24.64 -6.65
C TYR A 57 2.36 24.49 -6.00
N HIS A 58 3.13 23.46 -6.35
CA HIS A 58 4.49 23.26 -5.84
C HIS A 58 5.51 24.09 -6.63
N VAL A 59 5.34 25.42 -6.60
CA VAL A 59 6.07 26.40 -7.42
C VAL A 59 7.53 26.52 -6.96
N GLY A 60 8.44 26.75 -7.92
CA GLY A 60 9.86 27.00 -7.65
C GLY A 60 10.66 25.75 -7.29
N LYS A 61 10.14 24.58 -7.66
CA LYS A 61 10.72 23.26 -7.37
C LYS A 61 10.81 22.43 -8.65
N LYS A 62 11.91 21.72 -8.84
CA LYS A 62 12.14 20.85 -9.99
C LYS A 62 11.57 19.46 -9.72
N GLY A 63 10.51 19.10 -10.43
CA GLY A 63 9.83 17.81 -10.29
C GLY A 63 10.25 16.78 -11.34
N LEU A 64 10.13 15.50 -10.99
CA LEU A 64 10.19 14.39 -11.94
C LEU A 64 8.87 13.60 -11.89
N TYR A 65 8.26 13.37 -13.04
CA TYR A 65 7.06 12.55 -13.21
C TYR A 65 7.39 11.26 -13.97
N ILE A 66 7.35 10.13 -13.27
CA ILE A 66 7.70 8.83 -13.85
C ILE A 66 6.44 8.08 -14.30
N CYS A 67 6.41 7.77 -15.59
CA CYS A 67 5.35 6.99 -16.23
C CYS A 67 5.77 5.53 -16.41
N TYR A 68 4.81 4.61 -16.31
CA TYR A 68 5.07 3.18 -16.55
C TYR A 68 5.24 2.84 -18.05
N ASN A 69 4.54 3.55 -18.95
CA ASN A 69 4.57 3.24 -20.38
C ASN A 69 4.48 4.51 -21.25
N LYS A 70 4.81 4.34 -22.54
CA LYS A 70 4.85 5.44 -23.51
C LYS A 70 3.49 6.11 -23.75
N PRO A 71 2.36 5.38 -23.85
CA PRO A 71 1.04 6.01 -23.91
C PRO A 71 0.74 6.97 -22.75
N LEU A 72 0.96 6.53 -21.50
CA LEU A 72 0.78 7.37 -20.32
C LEU A 72 1.72 8.57 -20.32
N GLU A 73 2.97 8.41 -20.77
CA GLU A 73 3.90 9.52 -20.93
C GLU A 73 3.39 10.56 -21.94
N MET A 74 2.85 10.11 -23.08
CA MET A 74 2.29 11.01 -24.09
C MET A 74 1.04 11.74 -23.59
N GLU A 75 0.19 11.07 -22.81
CA GLU A 75 -0.96 11.71 -22.16
C GLU A 75 -0.54 12.72 -21.11
N ALA A 76 0.41 12.35 -20.24
CA ALA A 76 1.00 13.25 -19.26
C ALA A 76 1.54 14.52 -19.92
N ARG A 77 2.34 14.39 -21.00
CA ARG A 77 2.88 15.56 -21.73
C ARG A 77 1.80 16.50 -22.30
N LYS A 78 0.59 16.02 -22.57
CA LYS A 78 -0.54 16.87 -23.00
C LYS A 78 -1.23 17.56 -21.81
N LEU A 79 -1.15 16.97 -20.62
CA LEU A 79 -1.84 17.39 -19.41
C LEU A 79 -1.03 18.40 -18.58
N PHE A 80 0.28 18.19 -18.46
CA PHE A 80 1.21 19.06 -17.75
C PHE A 80 1.56 20.27 -18.62
N GLY A 81 1.43 21.46 -18.03
CA GLY A 81 1.48 22.76 -18.75
C GLY A 81 2.86 23.42 -18.75
N GLY A 82 3.83 22.83 -18.03
CA GLY A 82 5.21 23.26 -18.00
C GLY A 82 5.44 24.43 -17.06
N GLN A 83 5.77 24.13 -15.81
CA GLN A 83 6.94 24.71 -15.15
C GLN A 83 7.67 23.59 -14.39
N ASP A 84 8.94 23.41 -14.71
CA ASP A 84 9.95 22.64 -13.97
C ASP A 84 9.66 21.16 -13.63
N VAL A 85 8.69 20.51 -14.29
CA VAL A 85 8.46 19.05 -14.19
C VAL A 85 8.97 18.30 -15.42
N GLU A 86 9.96 17.43 -15.22
CA GLU A 86 10.41 16.50 -16.26
C GLU A 86 9.50 15.27 -16.30
N ILE A 87 9.09 14.86 -17.51
CA ILE A 87 8.23 13.68 -17.72
C ILE A 87 9.05 12.64 -18.47
N ALA A 88 9.11 11.41 -17.96
CA ALA A 88 9.81 10.31 -18.60
C ALA A 88 9.19 8.95 -18.28
N THR A 89 9.39 7.97 -19.18
CA THR A 89 9.18 6.56 -18.80
C THR A 89 10.40 6.04 -18.06
N SER A 90 10.19 5.11 -17.13
CA SER A 90 11.27 4.49 -16.35
C SER A 90 12.41 3.93 -17.22
N HIS A 91 12.06 3.20 -18.29
CA HIS A 91 13.04 2.63 -19.22
C HIS A 91 13.83 3.72 -19.95
N SER A 92 13.15 4.75 -20.48
CA SER A 92 13.83 5.85 -21.16
C SER A 92 14.71 6.67 -20.22
N PHE A 93 14.25 6.88 -18.99
CA PHE A 93 14.96 7.66 -17.98
C PHE A 93 16.24 6.95 -17.53
N ALA A 94 16.14 5.66 -17.19
CA ALA A 94 17.30 4.84 -16.85
C ALA A 94 18.31 4.78 -18.01
N LEU A 95 17.85 4.50 -19.22
CA LEU A 95 18.73 4.38 -20.39
C LEU A 95 19.47 5.68 -20.72
N ASN A 96 18.82 6.83 -20.56
CA ASN A 96 19.41 8.15 -20.82
C ASN A 96 20.36 8.62 -19.71
N SER A 97 20.41 7.93 -18.58
CA SER A 97 21.35 8.24 -17.51
C SER A 97 22.76 7.68 -17.77
N PHE A 98 22.91 6.72 -18.68
CA PHE A 98 24.20 6.15 -19.07
C PHE A 98 24.94 7.01 -20.10
N GLU A 99 26.26 6.89 -20.11
CA GLU A 99 27.11 7.43 -21.17
C GLU A 99 26.75 6.84 -22.54
N MET A 100 27.08 7.59 -23.60
CA MET A 100 26.64 7.27 -24.96
C MET A 100 27.07 5.87 -25.41
N ASP A 101 28.28 5.45 -25.07
CA ASP A 101 28.84 4.16 -25.48
C ASP A 101 28.14 2.99 -24.76
N VAL A 102 27.94 3.11 -23.44
CA VAL A 102 27.20 2.13 -22.62
C VAL A 102 25.76 2.00 -23.10
N ARG A 103 25.09 3.12 -23.37
CA ARG A 103 23.74 3.14 -23.93
C ARG A 103 23.66 2.43 -25.27
N ASN A 104 24.60 2.70 -26.18
CA ASN A 104 24.63 2.08 -27.50
C ASN A 104 24.89 0.56 -27.41
N ALA A 105 25.74 0.13 -26.48
CA ALA A 105 25.99 -1.28 -26.21
C ALA A 105 24.70 -2.01 -25.77
N PHE A 106 23.98 -1.49 -24.78
CA PHE A 106 22.70 -2.09 -24.37
C PHE A 106 21.65 -2.07 -25.50
N LEU A 107 21.57 -0.99 -26.27
CA LEU A 107 20.67 -0.91 -27.42
C LEU A 107 20.99 -1.93 -28.52
N ALA A 108 22.25 -2.34 -28.67
CA ALA A 108 22.62 -3.45 -29.55
C ALA A 108 22.16 -4.81 -28.97
N LYS A 109 22.37 -5.03 -27.67
CA LYS A 109 22.02 -6.28 -26.97
C LYS A 109 20.51 -6.56 -26.91
N VAL A 110 19.66 -5.53 -26.84
CA VAL A 110 18.19 -5.70 -26.81
C VAL A 110 17.57 -5.99 -28.18
N LYS A 111 18.31 -5.76 -29.28
CA LYS A 111 17.87 -6.12 -30.64
C LYS A 111 17.97 -7.62 -30.90
N THR A 112 18.85 -8.31 -30.19
CA THR A 112 19.02 -9.76 -30.27
C THR A 112 18.23 -10.44 -29.14
N LYS A 113 17.61 -11.58 -29.45
CA LYS A 113 16.90 -12.38 -28.44
C LYS A 113 17.78 -13.52 -27.97
N MET A 114 17.77 -13.75 -26.66
CA MET A 114 18.40 -14.92 -26.06
C MET A 114 17.86 -16.20 -26.73
N ASN A 115 18.78 -17.05 -27.16
CA ASN A 115 18.50 -18.31 -27.82
C ASN A 115 19.50 -19.37 -27.38
N LYS A 116 19.30 -20.61 -27.83
CA LYS A 116 20.14 -21.74 -27.44
C LYS A 116 21.62 -21.54 -27.78
N ALA A 117 21.93 -21.01 -28.97
CA ALA A 117 23.31 -20.83 -29.40
C ALA A 117 24.03 -19.78 -28.55
N SER A 118 23.41 -18.63 -28.33
CA SER A 118 23.94 -17.59 -27.45
C SER A 118 24.10 -18.09 -26.01
N PHE A 119 23.11 -18.80 -25.47
CA PHE A 119 23.23 -19.39 -24.13
C PHE A 119 24.45 -20.33 -24.01
N ILE A 120 24.68 -21.20 -25.00
CA ILE A 120 25.83 -22.10 -25.01
C ILE A 120 27.14 -21.31 -25.09
N GLN A 121 27.24 -20.34 -26.00
CA GLN A 121 28.41 -19.47 -26.16
C GLN A 121 28.87 -18.86 -24.83
N HIS A 122 27.93 -18.35 -24.02
CA HIS A 122 28.23 -17.69 -22.75
C HIS A 122 28.27 -18.60 -21.53
N THR A 123 27.92 -19.89 -21.61
CA THR A 123 27.86 -20.77 -20.42
C THR A 123 28.60 -22.10 -20.58
N GLN A 124 29.12 -22.41 -21.77
CA GLN A 124 29.76 -23.71 -22.06
C GLN A 124 30.99 -24.01 -21.20
N HIS A 125 31.72 -22.97 -20.76
CA HIS A 125 32.92 -23.12 -19.94
C HIS A 125 32.61 -23.25 -18.43
N ILE A 126 31.39 -22.91 -18.02
CA ILE A 126 31.01 -22.89 -16.60
C ILE A 126 30.52 -24.26 -16.17
N GLN A 127 31.21 -24.85 -15.19
CA GLN A 127 30.89 -26.16 -14.63
C GLN A 127 30.69 -27.22 -15.72
N ALA A 128 31.55 -27.19 -16.75
CA ALA A 128 31.44 -28.04 -17.94
C ALA A 128 31.48 -29.54 -17.61
N GLU A 129 32.29 -29.92 -16.62
CA GLU A 129 32.45 -31.32 -16.19
C GLU A 129 31.46 -31.73 -15.08
N HIS A 130 30.53 -30.84 -14.69
CA HIS A 130 29.60 -31.13 -13.60
C HIS A 130 28.62 -32.24 -14.02
N PRO A 131 28.53 -33.37 -13.28
CA PRO A 131 27.77 -34.55 -13.71
C PRO A 131 26.27 -34.26 -13.92
N LEU A 132 25.70 -33.40 -13.08
CA LEU A 132 24.29 -32.97 -13.20
C LEU A 132 24.01 -32.12 -14.45
N ARG A 133 25.00 -31.44 -15.05
CA ARG A 133 24.78 -30.60 -16.24
C ARG A 133 24.34 -31.43 -17.43
N ALA A 134 25.06 -32.53 -17.68
CA ALA A 134 24.71 -33.51 -18.70
C ALA A 134 23.40 -34.25 -18.35
N ALA A 135 23.25 -34.67 -17.09
CA ALA A 135 22.07 -35.41 -16.62
C ALA A 135 20.76 -34.60 -16.79
N LEU A 136 20.80 -33.29 -16.53
CA LEU A 136 19.66 -32.39 -16.67
C LEU A 136 19.47 -31.86 -18.10
N ASN A 137 20.42 -32.12 -19.01
CA ASN A 137 20.39 -31.63 -20.40
C ASN A 137 20.19 -30.10 -20.47
N ILE A 138 21.03 -29.37 -19.73
CA ILE A 138 20.91 -27.93 -19.51
C ILE A 138 20.90 -27.15 -20.83
N GLU A 139 21.70 -27.53 -21.82
CA GLU A 139 21.78 -26.87 -23.12
C GLU A 139 20.46 -26.94 -23.89
N LYS A 140 19.72 -28.05 -23.75
CA LYS A 140 18.38 -28.19 -24.34
C LYS A 140 17.31 -27.50 -23.50
N LYS A 141 17.52 -27.41 -22.18
CA LYS A 141 16.59 -26.85 -21.19
C LYS A 141 17.00 -25.46 -20.70
N TRP A 142 17.79 -24.72 -21.47
CA TRP A 142 18.40 -23.43 -21.09
C TRP A 142 17.41 -22.39 -20.56
N ARG A 143 16.15 -22.44 -21.01
CA ARG A 143 15.06 -21.56 -20.52
C ARG A 143 14.81 -21.67 -19.02
N VAL A 144 15.15 -22.80 -18.41
CA VAL A 144 15.07 -22.98 -16.95
C VAL A 144 16.08 -22.06 -16.26
N VAL A 145 17.33 -22.06 -16.72
CA VAL A 145 18.40 -21.15 -16.22
C VAL A 145 18.06 -19.70 -16.51
N PHE A 146 17.64 -19.41 -17.75
CA PHE A 146 17.25 -18.05 -18.14
C PHE A 146 16.09 -17.49 -17.30
N SER A 147 15.13 -18.34 -16.89
CA SER A 147 14.03 -17.89 -16.02
C SER A 147 14.49 -17.40 -14.65
N VAL A 148 15.64 -17.88 -14.14
CA VAL A 148 16.25 -17.38 -12.90
C VAL A 148 16.90 -16.02 -13.14
N CYS A 149 17.52 -15.82 -14.30
CA CYS A 149 18.09 -14.54 -14.72
C CYS A 149 16.98 -13.47 -14.83
N GLU A 150 15.87 -13.80 -15.51
CA GLU A 150 14.69 -12.92 -15.62
C GLU A 150 14.08 -12.60 -14.24
N GLN A 151 14.05 -13.59 -13.34
CA GLN A 151 13.58 -13.37 -11.97
C GLN A 151 14.47 -12.40 -11.19
N PHE A 152 15.80 -12.51 -11.31
CA PHE A 152 16.72 -11.58 -10.63
C PHE A 152 16.68 -10.16 -11.22
N VAL A 153 16.63 -10.04 -12.54
CA VAL A 153 16.58 -8.73 -13.23
C VAL A 153 15.30 -7.96 -12.89
N SER A 154 14.24 -8.64 -12.43
CA SER A 154 12.97 -8.03 -12.01
C SER A 154 12.84 -7.76 -10.50
N THR A 155 13.86 -8.08 -9.69
CA THR A 155 13.84 -7.86 -8.24
C THR A 155 14.84 -6.78 -7.81
N ALA A 156 14.64 -6.21 -6.62
CA ALA A 156 15.56 -5.22 -6.04
C ALA A 156 16.82 -5.85 -5.38
N SER A 157 16.96 -7.18 -5.44
CA SER A 157 18.09 -7.95 -4.89
C SER A 157 19.42 -7.45 -5.41
N LEU A 158 20.44 -7.30 -4.58
CA LEU A 158 21.75 -6.82 -5.04
C LEU A 158 22.53 -7.90 -5.81
N GLU A 159 22.30 -9.17 -5.48
CA GLU A 159 22.99 -10.32 -6.06
C GLU A 159 22.01 -11.46 -6.38
N LEU A 160 22.36 -12.27 -7.39
CA LEU A 160 21.58 -13.44 -7.77
C LEU A 160 21.91 -14.60 -6.83
N SER A 161 20.93 -15.02 -6.03
CA SER A 161 21.02 -16.18 -5.13
C SER A 161 19.85 -17.17 -5.27
N ALA A 162 19.83 -18.22 -4.44
CA ALA A 162 18.81 -19.27 -4.44
C ALA A 162 17.37 -18.76 -4.22
N ILE A 163 17.17 -17.56 -3.68
CA ILE A 163 15.83 -16.96 -3.54
C ILE A 163 15.14 -16.71 -4.89
N HIS A 164 15.92 -16.61 -5.98
CA HIS A 164 15.42 -16.37 -7.35
C HIS A 164 15.02 -17.66 -8.06
N ILE A 165 15.14 -18.83 -7.41
CA ILE A 165 14.70 -20.11 -7.97
C ILE A 165 13.19 -20.08 -8.20
N THR A 166 12.79 -20.13 -9.46
CA THR A 166 11.39 -20.08 -9.87
C THR A 166 10.67 -21.42 -9.64
N TYR A 167 9.33 -21.39 -9.63
CA TYR A 167 8.54 -22.63 -9.61
C TYR A 167 8.85 -23.53 -10.82
N LYS A 168 9.19 -22.94 -11.98
CA LYS A 168 9.58 -23.71 -13.18
C LYS A 168 10.83 -24.55 -12.92
N VAL A 169 11.83 -24.00 -12.22
CA VAL A 169 13.04 -24.73 -11.83
C VAL A 169 12.69 -25.86 -10.86
N LYS A 170 11.89 -25.58 -9.82
CA LYS A 170 11.46 -26.59 -8.84
C LYS A 170 10.70 -27.74 -9.50
N ALA A 171 9.75 -27.42 -10.39
CA ALA A 171 9.00 -28.42 -11.15
C ALA A 171 9.91 -29.23 -12.08
N PHE A 172 10.86 -28.58 -12.75
CA PHE A 172 11.84 -29.23 -13.62
C PHE A 172 12.74 -30.22 -12.86
N ILE A 173 13.27 -29.83 -11.70
CA ILE A 173 14.09 -30.70 -10.85
C ILE A 173 13.26 -31.86 -10.29
N SER A 174 12.04 -31.58 -9.80
CA SER A 174 11.14 -32.62 -9.32
C SER A 174 10.81 -33.65 -10.40
N GLU A 175 10.61 -33.20 -11.64
CA GLU A 175 10.40 -34.09 -12.78
C GLU A 175 11.66 -34.91 -13.09
N ALA A 176 12.85 -34.30 -13.07
CA ALA A 176 14.10 -35.01 -13.30
C ALA A 176 14.36 -36.12 -12.25
N VAL A 177 13.96 -35.91 -10.99
CA VAL A 177 13.98 -36.97 -9.96
C VAL A 177 12.98 -38.06 -10.29
N LYS A 178 11.74 -37.71 -10.67
CA LYS A 178 10.69 -38.69 -11.02
C LYS A 178 11.09 -39.56 -12.22
N THR A 179 11.75 -38.99 -13.22
CA THR A 179 12.21 -39.72 -14.41
C THR A 179 13.56 -40.42 -14.21
N ASN A 180 14.10 -40.44 -12.98
CA ASN A 180 15.44 -40.97 -12.65
C ASN A 180 16.59 -40.34 -13.46
N ALA A 181 16.43 -39.12 -13.96
CA ALA A 181 17.51 -38.39 -14.62
C ALA A 181 18.57 -37.93 -13.61
N ILE A 182 18.14 -37.62 -12.38
CA ILE A 182 19.02 -37.37 -11.23
C ILE A 182 18.54 -38.19 -10.02
N LYS A 183 19.43 -38.48 -9.06
CA LYS A 183 19.07 -39.25 -7.85
C LYS A 183 18.34 -38.37 -6.83
N LYS A 184 17.44 -38.99 -6.06
CA LYS A 184 16.83 -38.36 -4.88
C LYS A 184 17.94 -37.97 -3.89
N GLY A 185 17.93 -36.73 -3.41
CA GLY A 185 19.00 -36.11 -2.61
C GLY A 185 19.90 -35.16 -3.42
N GLN A 186 19.84 -35.16 -4.75
CA GLN A 186 20.61 -34.25 -5.61
C GLN A 186 19.86 -32.96 -5.98
N GLU A 187 18.66 -32.74 -5.45
CA GLU A 187 17.82 -31.58 -5.79
C GLU A 187 18.50 -30.25 -5.44
N GLU A 188 19.17 -30.18 -4.29
CA GLU A 188 19.87 -28.97 -3.84
C GLU A 188 21.13 -28.70 -4.67
N GLU A 189 21.88 -29.76 -5.01
CA GLU A 189 23.04 -29.68 -5.90
C GLU A 189 22.64 -29.21 -7.31
N ALA A 190 21.53 -29.73 -7.84
CA ALA A 190 20.94 -29.29 -9.11
C ALA A 190 20.51 -27.81 -9.05
N CYS A 191 19.92 -27.38 -7.93
CA CYS A 191 19.58 -25.97 -7.72
C CYS A 191 20.83 -25.08 -7.73
N ARG A 192 21.90 -25.48 -7.03
CA ARG A 192 23.17 -24.73 -6.99
C ARG A 192 23.78 -24.59 -8.39
N LEU A 193 23.90 -25.67 -9.15
CA LEU A 193 24.35 -25.65 -10.55
C LEU A 193 23.53 -24.65 -11.40
N ILE A 194 22.20 -24.67 -11.30
CA ILE A 194 21.35 -23.74 -12.07
C ILE A 194 21.57 -22.29 -11.64
N VAL A 195 21.74 -22.03 -10.34
CA VAL A 195 22.04 -20.69 -9.80
C VAL A 195 23.40 -20.20 -10.27
N ASP A 196 24.44 -21.03 -10.23
CA ASP A 196 25.80 -20.67 -10.67
C ASP A 196 25.83 -20.31 -12.16
N LEU A 197 25.15 -21.11 -13.00
CA LEU A 197 25.00 -20.82 -14.42
C LEU A 197 24.20 -19.54 -14.67
N ALA A 198 23.12 -19.31 -13.91
CA ALA A 198 22.32 -18.10 -14.03
C ALA A 198 23.10 -16.86 -13.58
N HIS A 199 23.91 -16.97 -12.52
CA HIS A 199 24.77 -15.91 -12.02
C HIS A 199 25.77 -15.47 -13.10
N HIS A 200 26.49 -16.42 -13.71
CA HIS A 200 27.43 -16.11 -14.79
C HIS A 200 26.74 -15.51 -16.01
N LEU A 201 25.65 -16.12 -16.49
CA LEU A 201 24.90 -15.60 -17.64
C LEU A 201 24.37 -14.19 -17.36
N THR A 202 23.89 -13.93 -16.15
CA THR A 202 23.41 -12.60 -15.75
C THR A 202 24.55 -11.58 -15.74
N SER A 203 25.73 -11.92 -15.24
CA SER A 203 26.92 -11.05 -15.29
C SER A 203 27.23 -10.62 -16.73
N GLU A 204 27.19 -11.55 -17.67
CA GLU A 204 27.35 -11.27 -19.11
C GLU A 204 26.21 -10.40 -19.67
N MET A 205 24.96 -10.68 -19.29
CA MET A 205 23.80 -9.88 -19.71
C MET A 205 23.88 -8.43 -19.22
N LEU A 206 24.39 -8.21 -18.00
CA LEU A 206 24.49 -6.89 -17.37
C LEU A 206 25.77 -6.13 -17.76
N SER A 207 26.81 -6.81 -18.27
CA SER A 207 28.04 -6.14 -18.73
C SER A 207 27.84 -5.42 -20.08
N PRO A 208 28.17 -4.13 -20.21
CA PRO A 208 28.12 -3.44 -21.50
C PRO A 208 29.19 -3.94 -22.50
N GLU A 209 30.22 -4.63 -22.03
CA GLU A 209 31.34 -5.12 -22.85
C GLU A 209 31.05 -6.49 -23.49
N SER A 210 30.06 -7.22 -22.97
CA SER A 210 29.65 -8.53 -23.48
C SER A 210 28.61 -8.42 -24.60
N ASP A 211 28.72 -9.27 -25.61
CA ASP A 211 27.76 -9.42 -26.71
C ASP A 211 26.53 -10.27 -26.35
N CYS A 212 26.45 -10.74 -25.09
CA CYS A 212 25.35 -11.57 -24.60
C CYS A 212 23.98 -10.88 -24.74
N PRO A 213 22.98 -11.49 -25.40
CA PRO A 213 21.66 -10.86 -25.55
C PRO A 213 21.02 -10.47 -24.21
N ALA A 214 20.44 -9.27 -24.14
CA ALA A 214 19.85 -8.73 -22.92
C ALA A 214 18.40 -8.27 -23.14
N THR A 215 17.62 -8.18 -22.06
CA THR A 215 16.26 -7.60 -22.12
C THR A 215 16.32 -6.12 -21.76
N HIS A 216 15.23 -5.38 -22.02
CA HIS A 216 15.15 -3.97 -21.61
C HIS A 216 15.23 -3.78 -20.09
N ASP A 217 14.90 -4.80 -19.30
CA ASP A 217 14.98 -4.70 -17.84
C ASP A 217 16.43 -4.83 -17.34
N CYS A 218 17.34 -5.40 -18.14
CA CYS A 218 18.75 -5.54 -17.77
C CYS A 218 19.44 -4.19 -17.52
N TYR A 219 19.24 -3.19 -18.38
CA TYR A 219 19.86 -1.88 -18.14
C TYR A 219 19.19 -1.11 -16.99
N ILE A 220 17.89 -1.34 -16.70
CA ILE A 220 17.27 -0.82 -15.48
C ILE A 220 17.90 -1.48 -14.25
N LYS A 221 18.19 -2.78 -14.32
CA LYS A 221 18.87 -3.49 -13.25
C LYS A 221 20.27 -2.93 -13.00
N VAL A 222 21.05 -2.71 -14.05
CA VAL A 222 22.37 -2.04 -13.94
C VAL A 222 22.23 -0.65 -13.34
N TRP A 223 21.23 0.12 -13.79
CA TRP A 223 20.96 1.44 -13.25
C TRP A 223 20.57 1.41 -11.77
N GLN A 224 19.80 0.42 -11.32
CA GLN A 224 19.49 0.23 -9.91
C GLN A 224 20.72 -0.15 -9.08
N LEU A 225 21.57 -1.02 -9.60
CA LEU A 225 22.82 -1.44 -8.96
C LEU A 225 23.85 -0.30 -8.88
N SER A 226 23.76 0.70 -9.76
CA SER A 226 24.63 1.90 -9.70
C SER A 226 24.19 2.92 -8.63
N GLU A 227 23.13 2.63 -7.86
CA GLU A 227 22.60 3.50 -6.80
C GLU A 227 22.42 4.97 -7.23
N PRO A 228 21.59 5.23 -8.25
CA PRO A 228 21.58 6.52 -8.92
C PRO A 228 20.97 7.59 -8.00
N LYS A 229 21.56 8.79 -8.02
CA LYS A 229 21.05 9.96 -7.30
C LYS A 229 20.45 10.96 -8.28
N LEU A 230 19.15 11.17 -8.16
CA LEU A 230 18.38 12.00 -9.08
C LEU A 230 18.30 13.42 -8.52
N ASN A 231 18.78 14.39 -9.31
CA ASN A 231 18.81 15.80 -8.92
C ASN A 231 17.46 16.49 -9.19
N TYR A 232 16.50 16.20 -8.32
CA TYR A 232 15.15 16.78 -8.29
C TYR A 232 14.76 17.13 -6.87
N ASP A 233 13.88 18.13 -6.73
CA ASP A 233 13.29 18.49 -5.43
C ASP A 233 12.20 17.50 -5.01
N TYR A 234 11.47 16.95 -5.97
CA TYR A 234 10.42 15.97 -5.72
C TYR A 234 10.22 15.00 -6.89
N ILE A 235 9.73 13.80 -6.58
CA ILE A 235 9.38 12.77 -7.56
C ILE A 235 7.91 12.38 -7.37
N MET A 236 7.16 12.46 -8.47
CA MET A 236 5.80 11.98 -8.59
C MET A 236 5.79 10.63 -9.31
N PHE A 237 5.14 9.65 -8.70
CA PHE A 237 4.98 8.31 -9.27
C PHE A 237 3.50 7.94 -9.37
N ASP A 238 2.97 7.95 -10.60
CA ASP A 238 1.60 7.55 -10.92
C ASP A 238 1.49 6.02 -11.14
N GLU A 239 0.28 5.49 -10.95
CA GLU A 239 -0.02 4.06 -10.98
C GLU A 239 0.95 3.22 -10.13
N ALA A 240 1.31 3.77 -8.95
CA ALA A 240 2.35 3.21 -8.10
C ALA A 240 2.09 1.76 -7.68
N GLN A 241 0.83 1.28 -7.67
CA GLN A 241 0.51 -0.11 -7.35
C GLN A 241 1.15 -1.14 -8.31
N ASP A 242 1.39 -0.77 -9.57
CA ASP A 242 1.95 -1.64 -10.61
C ASP A 242 3.47 -1.42 -10.77
N ALA A 243 4.11 -0.71 -9.84
CA ALA A 243 5.53 -0.41 -9.90
C ALA A 243 6.40 -1.69 -9.88
N ASN A 244 7.35 -1.77 -10.82
CA ASN A 244 8.37 -2.80 -10.81
C ASN A 244 9.26 -2.65 -9.55
N PRO A 245 9.57 -3.75 -8.81
CA PRO A 245 10.43 -3.71 -7.63
C PRO A 245 11.76 -2.97 -7.82
N VAL A 246 12.41 -3.13 -8.98
CA VAL A 246 13.69 -2.47 -9.30
C VAL A 246 13.53 -0.95 -9.32
N LEU A 247 12.52 -0.46 -10.03
CA LEU A 247 12.23 0.97 -10.12
C LEU A 247 11.79 1.53 -8.77
N LEU A 248 10.90 0.83 -8.08
CA LEU A 248 10.43 1.26 -6.75
C LEU A 248 11.60 1.42 -5.78
N ASN A 249 12.56 0.48 -5.78
CA ASN A 249 13.77 0.58 -4.98
C ASN A 249 14.60 1.82 -5.32
N VAL A 250 14.79 2.13 -6.61
CA VAL A 250 15.50 3.34 -7.03
C VAL A 250 14.78 4.59 -6.51
N ILE A 251 13.47 4.68 -6.66
CA ILE A 251 12.70 5.86 -6.21
C ILE A 251 12.74 6.01 -4.69
N LEU A 252 12.59 4.92 -3.93
CA LEU A 252 12.66 4.95 -2.47
C LEU A 252 14.07 5.31 -1.95
N ASN A 253 15.11 5.11 -2.75
CA ASN A 253 16.49 5.46 -2.39
C ASN A 253 16.85 6.93 -2.64
N GLN A 254 15.96 7.72 -3.25
CA GLN A 254 16.20 9.14 -3.48
C GLN A 254 16.11 9.94 -2.17
N ASP A 255 16.77 11.11 -2.16
CA ASP A 255 16.87 12.00 -1.00
C ASP A 255 15.99 13.26 -1.15
N CYS A 256 14.96 13.17 -2.00
CA CYS A 256 14.00 14.22 -2.29
C CYS A 256 12.59 13.83 -1.81
N GLN A 257 11.64 14.74 -1.93
CA GLN A 257 10.24 14.48 -1.57
C GLN A 257 9.62 13.45 -2.53
N LEU A 258 8.96 12.42 -1.99
CA LEU A 258 8.38 11.34 -2.80
C LEU A 258 6.86 11.35 -2.68
N ILE A 259 6.18 11.44 -3.83
CA ILE A 259 4.73 11.53 -3.93
C ILE A 259 4.24 10.36 -4.77
N PHE A 260 3.68 9.35 -4.11
CA PHE A 260 3.11 8.18 -4.78
C PHE A 260 1.60 8.35 -4.93
N VAL A 261 1.04 7.98 -6.07
CA VAL A 261 -0.42 7.92 -6.25
C VAL A 261 -0.78 6.62 -6.94
N GLY A 262 -1.76 5.90 -6.40
CA GLY A 262 -2.12 4.59 -6.94
C GLY A 262 -3.42 4.04 -6.36
N ASP A 263 -3.99 3.08 -7.06
CA ASP A 263 -5.17 2.32 -6.61
C ASP A 263 -4.75 0.88 -6.28
N LYS A 264 -4.61 0.59 -4.98
CA LYS A 264 -4.16 -0.71 -4.48
C LYS A 264 -5.09 -1.86 -4.93
N PHE A 265 -6.34 -1.57 -5.26
CA PHE A 265 -7.32 -2.56 -5.72
C PHE A 265 -7.33 -2.75 -7.24
N GLN A 266 -6.58 -1.94 -8.02
CA GLN A 266 -6.38 -2.14 -9.46
C GLN A 266 -5.08 -2.87 -9.82
N SER A 267 -4.33 -3.37 -8.83
CA SER A 267 -3.15 -4.23 -9.03
C SER A 267 -3.57 -5.63 -9.50
N ILE A 268 -3.96 -5.77 -10.76
CA ILE A 268 -4.48 -7.03 -11.37
C ILE A 268 -3.41 -7.85 -12.11
N TYR A 269 -2.17 -7.37 -12.23
CA TYR A 269 -1.08 -8.11 -12.89
C TYR A 269 -0.25 -8.98 -11.95
N GLN A 270 -0.69 -9.17 -10.69
CA GLN A 270 -0.02 -9.99 -9.68
C GLN A 270 0.17 -11.46 -10.11
N PHE A 271 -0.71 -11.99 -10.97
CA PHE A 271 -0.57 -13.33 -11.55
C PHE A 271 0.73 -13.52 -12.36
N ARG A 272 1.37 -12.43 -12.81
CA ARG A 272 2.69 -12.45 -13.48
C ARG A 272 3.86 -12.46 -12.48
N GLY A 273 3.60 -12.55 -11.18
CA GLY A 273 4.62 -12.47 -10.13
C GLY A 273 4.93 -11.04 -9.69
N GLY A 274 3.95 -10.14 -9.73
CA GLY A 274 4.12 -8.74 -9.29
C GLY A 274 3.74 -8.51 -7.83
N VAL A 275 4.23 -7.42 -7.24
CA VAL A 275 3.88 -6.99 -5.88
C VAL A 275 2.98 -5.77 -5.94
N ASN A 276 2.00 -5.65 -5.04
CA ASN A 276 1.26 -4.40 -4.88
C ASN A 276 2.13 -3.41 -4.10
N ALA A 277 2.78 -2.49 -4.81
CA ALA A 277 3.71 -1.56 -4.21
C ALA A 277 3.03 -0.56 -3.25
N MET A 278 1.73 -0.26 -3.40
CA MET A 278 0.99 0.61 -2.48
C MET A 278 0.95 0.05 -1.04
N ASP A 279 0.94 -1.27 -0.89
CA ASP A 279 0.96 -1.94 0.42
C ASP A 279 2.34 -1.85 1.09
N LEU A 280 3.40 -1.64 0.31
CA LEU A 280 4.79 -1.66 0.79
C LEU A 280 5.41 -0.29 0.96
N ILE A 281 4.90 0.72 0.25
CA ILE A 281 5.43 2.09 0.33
C ILE A 281 5.30 2.60 1.77
N PRO A 282 6.43 2.94 2.43
CA PRO A 282 6.49 3.30 3.85
C PRO A 282 6.24 4.79 4.08
N TYR A 283 5.18 5.31 3.47
CA TYR A 283 4.75 6.70 3.61
C TYR A 283 3.27 6.76 4.00
N PRO A 284 2.85 7.84 4.67
CA PRO A 284 1.47 7.99 5.13
C PRO A 284 0.49 7.97 3.96
N ALA A 285 -0.61 7.26 4.15
CA ALA A 285 -1.69 7.15 3.19
C ALA A 285 -2.70 8.29 3.38
N TYR A 286 -3.04 8.96 2.29
CA TYR A 286 -4.12 9.93 2.23
C TYR A 286 -5.19 9.42 1.26
N PRO A 287 -6.45 9.30 1.69
CA PRO A 287 -7.49 8.72 0.86
C PRO A 287 -7.90 9.69 -0.26
N LEU A 288 -8.18 9.14 -1.43
CA LEU A 288 -8.88 9.78 -2.54
C LEU A 288 -10.11 8.93 -2.84
N SER A 289 -11.21 9.20 -2.14
CA SER A 289 -12.41 8.36 -2.10
C SER A 289 -13.48 8.74 -3.14
N CYS A 290 -13.37 9.93 -3.73
CA CYS A 290 -14.41 10.52 -4.57
C CYS A 290 -14.17 10.23 -6.07
N SER A 291 -14.93 9.31 -6.66
CA SER A 291 -14.90 9.00 -8.09
C SER A 291 -15.71 10.01 -8.90
N PHE A 292 -15.13 10.54 -9.97
CA PHE A 292 -15.80 11.43 -10.92
C PHE A 292 -16.31 10.69 -12.16
N ARG A 293 -16.03 9.38 -12.28
CA ARG A 293 -16.39 8.58 -13.45
C ARG A 293 -17.85 8.13 -13.43
N TYR A 294 -18.32 7.69 -12.27
CA TYR A 294 -19.63 7.09 -12.07
C TYR A 294 -20.33 7.65 -10.84
N GLY A 295 -21.65 7.48 -10.81
CA GLY A 295 -22.51 7.92 -9.72
C GLY A 295 -22.51 6.97 -8.53
N GLN A 296 -23.29 7.33 -7.50
CA GLN A 296 -23.26 6.66 -6.20
C GLN A 296 -23.59 5.15 -6.27
N SER A 297 -24.49 4.70 -7.16
CA SER A 297 -24.87 3.28 -7.24
C SER A 297 -23.69 2.35 -7.57
N VAL A 298 -22.82 2.73 -8.51
CA VAL A 298 -21.60 1.95 -8.81
C VAL A 298 -20.54 2.12 -7.72
N ALA A 299 -20.52 3.27 -7.03
CA ALA A 299 -19.63 3.49 -5.89
C ALA A 299 -20.00 2.61 -4.68
N ASP A 300 -21.29 2.43 -4.42
CA ASP A 300 -21.80 1.53 -3.38
C ASP A 300 -21.44 0.08 -3.71
N LEU A 301 -21.71 -0.36 -4.95
CA LEU A 301 -21.35 -1.70 -5.41
C LEU A 301 -19.84 -1.95 -5.32
N SER A 302 -19.02 -0.96 -5.69
CA SER A 302 -17.56 -1.03 -5.56
C SER A 302 -17.15 -1.13 -4.10
N THR A 303 -17.77 -0.34 -3.22
CA THR A 303 -17.53 -0.38 -1.77
C THR A 303 -17.85 -1.76 -1.19
N ASP A 304 -18.97 -2.36 -1.58
CA ASP A 304 -19.39 -3.68 -1.09
C ASP A 304 -18.43 -4.78 -1.51
N ILE A 305 -17.95 -4.77 -2.76
CA ILE A 305 -16.94 -5.71 -3.24
C ILE A 305 -15.62 -5.52 -2.48
N LEU A 306 -15.15 -4.26 -2.37
CA LEU A 306 -13.84 -3.97 -1.79
C LEU A 306 -13.80 -4.14 -0.27
N ARG A 307 -14.91 -3.96 0.45
CA ARG A 307 -14.99 -4.22 1.89
C ARG A 307 -14.76 -5.68 2.27
N LYS A 308 -14.92 -6.61 1.32
CA LYS A 308 -14.51 -8.01 1.49
C LYS A 308 -12.98 -8.13 1.64
N LEU A 309 -12.22 -7.23 1.01
CA LEU A 309 -10.76 -7.18 1.07
C LEU A 309 -10.26 -6.26 2.21
N ASP A 310 -10.91 -5.11 2.40
CA ASP A 310 -10.55 -4.10 3.40
C ASP A 310 -11.80 -3.39 3.92
N SER A 311 -12.20 -3.73 5.15
CA SER A 311 -13.43 -3.22 5.79
C SER A 311 -13.50 -1.70 5.93
N SER A 312 -12.37 -0.99 5.86
CA SER A 312 -12.31 0.47 5.98
C SER A 312 -12.70 1.20 4.69
N VAL A 313 -12.76 0.48 3.55
CA VAL A 313 -13.02 1.07 2.24
C VAL A 313 -14.39 1.72 2.19
N THR A 314 -14.41 2.95 1.66
CA THR A 314 -15.63 3.69 1.33
C THR A 314 -15.36 4.52 0.08
N VAL A 315 -16.13 4.28 -0.99
CA VAL A 315 -16.03 5.01 -2.27
C VAL A 315 -17.26 5.91 -2.42
N LYS A 316 -17.06 7.14 -2.91
CA LYS A 316 -18.15 8.11 -3.17
C LYS A 316 -18.25 8.39 -4.66
N GLY A 317 -19.46 8.34 -5.21
CA GLY A 317 -19.71 8.62 -6.63
C GLY A 317 -20.13 10.08 -6.83
N LEU A 318 -19.21 10.91 -7.35
CA LEU A 318 -19.45 12.30 -7.75
C LEU A 318 -19.64 12.44 -9.28
N GLY A 319 -19.54 11.34 -10.02
CA GLY A 319 -19.85 11.33 -11.45
C GLY A 319 -21.34 11.49 -11.73
N GLN A 320 -21.71 11.45 -13.01
CA GLN A 320 -23.11 11.42 -13.42
C GLN A 320 -23.83 10.19 -12.85
N HIS A 321 -25.15 10.26 -12.71
CA HIS A 321 -25.94 9.11 -12.28
C HIS A 321 -25.64 7.89 -13.17
N THR A 322 -25.33 6.76 -12.53
CA THR A 322 -25.02 5.50 -13.22
C THR A 322 -26.04 4.45 -12.81
N GLU A 323 -26.86 4.02 -13.75
CA GLU A 323 -27.88 3.00 -13.55
C GLU A 323 -27.23 1.61 -13.46
N ILE A 324 -27.71 0.75 -12.57
CA ILE A 324 -27.34 -0.67 -12.52
C ILE A 324 -28.57 -1.50 -12.90
N VAL A 325 -28.44 -2.27 -13.98
CA VAL A 325 -29.50 -3.16 -14.50
C VAL A 325 -29.04 -4.61 -14.40
N ASN A 326 -29.93 -5.49 -13.97
CA ASN A 326 -29.69 -6.92 -13.94
C ASN A 326 -30.40 -7.58 -15.12
N GLY A 327 -29.69 -8.31 -15.97
CA GLY A 327 -30.27 -8.95 -17.13
C GLY A 327 -29.34 -8.99 -18.34
N THR A 328 -29.94 -8.89 -19.52
CA THR A 328 -29.26 -8.78 -20.81
C THR A 328 -29.26 -7.34 -21.30
N TYR A 329 -28.44 -7.05 -22.31
CA TYR A 329 -28.47 -5.78 -23.02
C TYR A 329 -29.41 -5.85 -24.23
N THR A 330 -29.85 -4.68 -24.69
CA THR A 330 -30.75 -4.48 -25.82
C THR A 330 -30.12 -3.53 -26.84
N ALA A 331 -30.79 -3.32 -27.97
CA ALA A 331 -30.30 -2.39 -28.99
C ALA A 331 -30.26 -0.92 -28.53
N GLU A 332 -31.01 -0.57 -27.48
CA GLU A 332 -31.00 0.78 -26.88
C GLU A 332 -29.72 1.06 -26.07
N ASP A 333 -28.98 0.02 -25.72
CA ASP A 333 -27.75 0.12 -24.93
C ASP A 333 -26.50 0.38 -25.80
N TYR A 334 -26.63 0.44 -27.13
CA TYR A 334 -25.49 0.72 -28.01
C TYR A 334 -25.15 2.23 -28.05
N PRO A 335 -23.85 2.59 -28.12
CA PRO A 335 -22.69 1.71 -28.17
C PRO A 335 -22.39 1.06 -26.79
N LEU A 336 -22.08 -0.23 -26.80
CA LEU A 336 -21.91 -1.06 -25.62
C LEU A 336 -20.50 -1.63 -25.52
N MET A 337 -19.89 -1.58 -24.33
CA MET A 337 -18.70 -2.37 -24.03
C MET A 337 -19.10 -3.66 -23.31
N CYS A 338 -18.80 -4.81 -23.90
CA CYS A 338 -19.01 -6.11 -23.27
C CYS A 338 -17.68 -6.64 -22.70
N ILE A 339 -17.69 -6.92 -21.40
CA ILE A 339 -16.53 -7.39 -20.65
C ILE A 339 -16.73 -8.87 -20.29
N CYS A 340 -15.81 -9.72 -20.77
CA CYS A 340 -15.77 -11.14 -20.43
C CYS A 340 -14.54 -11.46 -19.56
N TYR A 341 -14.61 -12.50 -18.75
CA TYR A 341 -13.44 -13.06 -18.09
C TYR A 341 -12.57 -13.87 -19.06
N ARG A 342 -13.19 -14.66 -19.97
CA ARG A 342 -12.50 -15.58 -20.88
C ARG A 342 -12.66 -15.21 -22.36
N ASN A 343 -11.67 -15.61 -23.16
CA ASN A 343 -11.65 -15.39 -24.61
C ASN A 343 -12.68 -16.25 -25.37
N ASP A 344 -13.09 -17.41 -24.84
CA ASP A 344 -14.12 -18.26 -25.48
C ASP A 344 -15.46 -17.54 -25.57
N ASN A 345 -15.83 -16.77 -24.53
CA ASN A 345 -17.06 -16.00 -24.55
C ASN A 345 -16.98 -14.76 -25.43
N LEU A 346 -15.80 -14.14 -25.59
CA LEU A 346 -15.62 -13.09 -26.60
C LEU A 346 -15.91 -13.61 -28.01
N ILE A 347 -15.41 -14.80 -28.34
CA ILE A 347 -15.68 -15.46 -29.62
C ILE A 347 -17.18 -15.76 -29.79
N LYS A 348 -17.85 -16.29 -28.76
CA LYS A 348 -19.29 -16.57 -28.82
C LYS A 348 -20.12 -15.32 -29.09
N ILE A 349 -19.82 -14.22 -28.39
CA ILE A 349 -20.55 -12.96 -28.58
C ILE A 349 -20.23 -12.35 -29.95
N LEU A 350 -18.99 -12.45 -30.43
CA LEU A 350 -18.63 -12.02 -31.78
C LEU A 350 -19.43 -12.79 -32.83
N LEU A 351 -19.52 -14.12 -32.72
CA LEU A 351 -20.29 -14.96 -33.63
C LEU A 351 -21.78 -14.64 -33.60
N GLN A 352 -22.34 -14.41 -32.41
CA GLN A 352 -23.72 -13.97 -32.27
C GLN A 352 -23.94 -12.61 -32.97
N SER A 353 -23.05 -11.66 -32.72
CA SER A 353 -23.11 -10.32 -33.34
C SER A 353 -23.01 -10.41 -34.86
N TYR A 354 -22.14 -11.27 -35.39
CA TYR A 354 -22.02 -11.53 -36.83
C TYR A 354 -23.32 -12.11 -37.42
N ARG A 355 -23.94 -13.09 -36.76
CA ARG A 355 -25.22 -13.68 -37.20
C ARG A 355 -26.36 -12.67 -37.18
N GLU A 356 -26.34 -11.74 -36.22
CA GLU A 356 -27.32 -10.67 -36.08
C GLU A 356 -26.98 -9.42 -36.91
N SER A 357 -25.89 -9.44 -37.68
CA SER A 357 -25.39 -8.30 -38.47
C SER A 357 -25.18 -7.03 -37.61
N ARG A 358 -24.69 -7.21 -36.38
CA ARG A 358 -24.36 -6.15 -35.41
C ARG A 358 -22.84 -5.87 -35.36
N PRO A 359 -22.36 -4.71 -35.82
CA PRO A 359 -20.94 -4.36 -35.82
C PRO A 359 -20.28 -4.56 -34.46
N ALA A 360 -19.32 -5.49 -34.39
CA ALA A 360 -18.62 -5.83 -33.16
C ALA A 360 -17.11 -5.95 -33.39
N ILE A 361 -16.32 -5.46 -32.44
CA ILE A 361 -14.86 -5.52 -32.51
C ILE A 361 -14.20 -5.89 -31.18
N LEU A 362 -13.15 -6.71 -31.24
CA LEU A 362 -12.31 -7.00 -30.09
C LEU A 362 -11.21 -5.95 -29.96
N THR A 363 -11.00 -5.48 -28.74
CA THR A 363 -9.99 -4.45 -28.41
C THR A 363 -8.54 -4.90 -28.60
N SER A 364 -7.63 -3.91 -28.66
CA SER A 364 -6.16 -4.07 -28.58
C SER A 364 -5.55 -5.04 -29.61
N GLY A 365 -6.06 -5.03 -30.84
CA GLY A 365 -5.54 -5.86 -31.94
C GLY A 365 -5.86 -7.35 -31.79
N LYS A 366 -6.70 -7.74 -30.83
CA LYS A 366 -7.05 -9.13 -30.57
C LYS A 366 -7.79 -9.76 -31.76
N THR A 367 -8.61 -9.00 -32.49
CA THR A 367 -9.29 -9.47 -33.70
C THR A 367 -8.30 -9.98 -34.73
N GLU A 368 -7.28 -9.17 -35.06
CA GLU A 368 -6.25 -9.52 -36.05
C GLU A 368 -5.44 -10.74 -35.59
N GLN A 369 -5.03 -10.77 -34.31
CA GLN A 369 -4.29 -11.90 -33.74
C GLN A 369 -5.09 -13.22 -33.82
N LEU A 370 -6.38 -13.21 -33.48
CA LEU A 370 -7.22 -14.40 -33.55
C LEU A 370 -7.49 -14.81 -35.00
N ARG A 371 -7.69 -13.85 -35.90
CA ARG A 371 -7.89 -14.08 -37.34
C ARG A 371 -6.67 -14.77 -37.94
N ASP A 372 -5.48 -14.21 -37.76
CA ASP A 372 -4.23 -14.76 -38.32
C ASP A 372 -3.91 -16.15 -37.77
N ASN A 373 -4.14 -16.35 -36.46
CA ASN A 373 -3.95 -17.63 -35.80
C ASN A 373 -4.92 -18.69 -36.37
N LEU A 374 -6.22 -18.37 -36.44
CA LEU A 374 -7.24 -19.27 -36.98
C LEU A 374 -6.98 -19.60 -38.46
N GLN A 375 -6.69 -18.59 -39.27
CA GLN A 375 -6.38 -18.79 -40.69
C GLN A 375 -5.17 -19.69 -40.87
N SER A 376 -4.13 -19.52 -40.05
CA SER A 376 -3.01 -20.43 -40.05
C SER A 376 -3.42 -21.85 -39.64
N LEU A 377 -4.26 -22.05 -38.63
CA LEU A 377 -4.66 -23.40 -38.22
C LEU A 377 -5.46 -24.11 -39.33
N LEU A 378 -6.33 -23.39 -40.03
CA LEU A 378 -7.08 -23.91 -41.18
C LEU A 378 -6.15 -24.32 -42.33
N LEU A 379 -5.19 -23.47 -42.69
CA LEU A 379 -4.16 -23.81 -43.69
C LEU A 379 -3.38 -25.08 -43.32
N PHE A 380 -3.06 -25.26 -42.03
CA PHE A 380 -2.41 -26.49 -41.56
C PHE A 380 -3.31 -27.72 -41.68
N LYS A 381 -4.62 -27.59 -41.37
CA LYS A 381 -5.61 -28.67 -41.50
C LYS A 381 -5.85 -29.09 -42.96
N GLU A 382 -5.73 -28.14 -43.89
CA GLU A 382 -5.82 -28.37 -45.35
C GLU A 382 -4.52 -28.89 -45.99
N GLY A 383 -3.41 -28.95 -45.25
CA GLY A 383 -2.10 -29.32 -45.80
C GLY A 383 -1.38 -28.18 -46.57
N ASN A 384 -1.89 -26.95 -46.48
CA ASN A 384 -1.36 -25.74 -47.11
C ASN A 384 -0.48 -24.91 -46.16
N ASN A 385 0.19 -25.55 -45.19
CA ASN A 385 0.92 -24.88 -44.11
C ASN A 385 2.04 -23.92 -44.57
N ALA A 386 2.61 -24.13 -45.77
CA ALA A 386 3.59 -23.22 -46.37
C ALA A 386 3.06 -21.80 -46.62
N GLN A 387 1.73 -21.61 -46.67
CA GLN A 387 1.08 -20.31 -46.85
C GLN A 387 0.80 -19.59 -45.53
N SER A 388 1.05 -20.23 -44.38
CA SER A 388 0.85 -19.59 -43.08
C SER A 388 1.76 -18.38 -42.92
N GLN A 389 1.18 -17.27 -42.48
CA GLN A 389 1.92 -16.05 -42.12
C GLN A 389 2.00 -15.83 -40.60
N TYR A 390 1.47 -16.76 -39.80
CA TYR A 390 1.44 -16.61 -38.35
C TYR A 390 2.76 -17.07 -37.71
N PRO A 391 3.60 -16.17 -37.16
CA PRO A 391 5.00 -16.49 -36.86
C PRO A 391 5.21 -17.62 -35.85
N ARG A 392 4.25 -17.83 -34.93
CA ARG A 392 4.34 -18.90 -33.93
C ARG A 392 4.23 -20.28 -34.54
N HIS A 393 3.60 -20.40 -35.70
CA HIS A 393 3.38 -21.67 -36.37
C HIS A 393 4.51 -22.06 -37.33
N PHE A 394 5.43 -21.14 -37.68
CA PHE A 394 6.52 -21.40 -38.65
C PHE A 394 7.45 -22.55 -38.28
N ARG A 395 7.50 -22.92 -36.99
CA ARG A 395 8.31 -24.03 -36.49
C ARG A 395 7.68 -25.41 -36.67
N TYR A 396 6.41 -25.48 -37.05
CA TYR A 396 5.66 -26.72 -37.18
C TYR A 396 5.45 -27.07 -38.66
N LYS A 397 5.46 -28.36 -38.96
CA LYS A 397 5.29 -28.88 -40.32
C LYS A 397 3.90 -29.46 -40.56
N THR A 398 3.21 -29.91 -39.52
CA THR A 398 1.89 -30.54 -39.62
C THR A 398 0.94 -30.00 -38.57
N TYR A 399 -0.37 -30.17 -38.79
CA TYR A 399 -1.39 -29.75 -37.82
C TYR A 399 -1.21 -30.45 -36.47
N ASP A 400 -0.92 -31.76 -36.47
CA ASP A 400 -0.66 -32.55 -35.26
C ASP A 400 0.53 -32.01 -34.45
N GLU A 401 1.58 -31.54 -35.13
CA GLU A 401 2.72 -30.91 -34.45
C GLU A 401 2.30 -29.61 -33.73
N VAL A 402 1.37 -28.83 -34.31
CA VAL A 402 0.82 -27.62 -33.67
C VAL A 402 -0.01 -28.01 -32.44
N ILE A 403 -0.92 -28.98 -32.55
CA ILE A 403 -1.77 -29.43 -31.43
C ILE A 403 -0.91 -29.87 -30.23
N LEU A 404 0.09 -30.69 -30.49
CA LEU A 404 0.94 -31.24 -29.44
C LEU A 404 1.93 -30.20 -28.89
N GLY A 405 2.45 -29.35 -29.78
CA GLY A 405 3.60 -28.50 -29.49
C GLY A 405 3.28 -27.06 -29.07
N GLU A 406 2.18 -26.47 -29.52
CA GLU A 406 1.81 -25.08 -29.20
C GLU A 406 0.98 -25.06 -27.92
N LYS A 407 1.32 -24.20 -26.97
CA LYS A 407 0.66 -24.14 -25.65
C LYS A 407 0.03 -22.79 -25.36
N ASP A 408 0.06 -21.87 -26.32
CA ASP A 408 -0.67 -20.62 -26.24
C ASP A 408 -2.18 -20.87 -26.04
N SER A 409 -2.78 -20.11 -25.11
CA SER A 409 -4.18 -20.29 -24.73
C SER A 409 -5.16 -19.99 -25.86
N ASP A 410 -4.84 -19.02 -26.73
CA ASP A 410 -5.71 -18.67 -27.86
C ASP A 410 -5.61 -19.72 -28.96
N THR A 411 -4.40 -20.18 -29.29
CA THR A 411 -4.23 -21.30 -30.23
C THR A 411 -4.94 -22.56 -29.74
N GLN A 412 -4.80 -22.91 -28.46
CA GLN A 412 -5.48 -24.08 -27.87
C GLN A 412 -7.01 -23.92 -27.82
N LEU A 413 -7.51 -22.69 -27.65
CA LEU A 413 -8.93 -22.39 -27.76
C LEU A 413 -9.43 -22.61 -29.20
N LEU A 414 -8.70 -22.09 -30.20
CA LEU A 414 -9.06 -22.21 -31.61
C LEU A 414 -8.97 -23.65 -32.11
N ILE A 415 -7.95 -24.43 -31.70
CA ILE A 415 -7.86 -25.86 -32.02
C ILE A 415 -9.10 -26.60 -31.51
N ARG A 416 -9.47 -26.41 -30.24
CA ARG A 416 -10.70 -27.01 -29.70
C ARG A 416 -11.92 -26.60 -30.49
N TYR A 417 -12.04 -25.31 -30.85
CA TYR A 417 -13.15 -24.84 -31.67
C TYR A 417 -13.20 -25.52 -33.06
N ILE A 418 -12.05 -25.68 -33.72
CA ILE A 418 -11.92 -26.33 -35.04
C ILE A 418 -12.23 -27.83 -34.98
N ASP A 419 -11.93 -28.48 -33.85
CA ASP A 419 -12.12 -29.92 -33.68
C ASP A 419 -13.53 -30.26 -33.16
N GLU A 420 -14.14 -29.37 -32.37
CA GLU A 420 -15.48 -29.53 -31.79
C GLU A 420 -16.60 -28.98 -32.70
N THR A 421 -16.27 -28.19 -33.73
CA THR A 421 -17.26 -27.58 -34.63
C THR A 421 -16.89 -27.73 -36.10
N GLU A 422 -17.89 -27.93 -36.97
CA GLU A 422 -17.71 -27.92 -38.43
C GLU A 422 -17.61 -26.49 -39.01
N ASP A 423 -17.79 -25.46 -38.17
CA ASP A 423 -18.07 -24.08 -38.61
C ASP A 423 -16.93 -23.08 -38.32
N ALA A 424 -15.68 -23.55 -38.35
CA ALA A 424 -14.51 -22.69 -38.21
C ALA A 424 -14.43 -21.59 -39.30
N GLY A 425 -15.01 -21.85 -40.49
CA GLY A 425 -15.14 -20.88 -41.56
C GLY A 425 -16.01 -19.68 -41.18
N THR A 426 -17.12 -19.88 -40.47
CA THR A 426 -17.95 -18.75 -39.99
C THR A 426 -17.22 -17.90 -38.96
N LEU A 427 -16.40 -18.50 -38.09
CA LEU A 427 -15.58 -17.71 -37.16
C LEU A 427 -14.54 -16.87 -37.91
N LEU A 428 -13.90 -17.43 -38.94
CA LEU A 428 -12.98 -16.66 -39.78
C LEU A 428 -13.69 -15.49 -40.49
N ASN A 429 -14.89 -15.73 -41.03
CA ASN A 429 -15.70 -14.69 -41.65
C ASN A 429 -16.11 -13.60 -40.64
N ALA A 430 -16.54 -13.99 -39.43
CA ALA A 430 -16.88 -13.05 -38.36
C ALA A 430 -15.67 -12.20 -37.93
N LEU A 431 -14.49 -12.79 -37.83
CA LEU A 431 -13.24 -12.07 -37.53
C LEU A 431 -12.83 -11.12 -38.66
N ASN A 432 -12.95 -11.54 -39.93
CA ASN A 432 -12.68 -10.66 -41.07
C ASN A 432 -13.65 -9.48 -41.12
N TRP A 433 -14.95 -9.74 -40.92
CA TRP A 433 -15.97 -8.70 -40.85
C TRP A 433 -15.73 -7.74 -39.67
N SER A 434 -15.30 -8.26 -38.52
CA SER A 434 -14.92 -7.45 -37.35
C SER A 434 -13.79 -6.46 -37.62
N LEU A 435 -12.85 -6.80 -38.53
CA LEU A 435 -11.75 -5.92 -38.94
C LEU A 435 -12.19 -4.75 -39.83
N GLU A 436 -13.42 -4.75 -40.35
CA GLU A 436 -13.98 -3.62 -41.09
C GLU A 436 -14.35 -2.44 -40.17
N PHE A 437 -14.38 -2.67 -38.86
CA PHE A 437 -14.76 -1.69 -37.85
C PHE A 437 -13.55 -1.25 -36.99
N ASN A 438 -13.79 -0.25 -36.15
CA ASN A 438 -12.89 0.22 -35.10
C ASN A 438 -13.73 0.58 -33.85
N ALA A 439 -13.07 0.93 -32.75
CA ALA A 439 -13.74 1.21 -31.48
C ALA A 439 -14.74 2.38 -31.52
N HIS A 440 -14.70 3.24 -32.54
CA HIS A 440 -15.60 4.40 -32.66
C HIS A 440 -16.84 4.15 -33.52
N ASN A 441 -16.82 3.14 -34.40
CA ASN A 441 -17.94 2.84 -35.32
C ASN A 441 -18.55 1.45 -35.13
N ALA A 442 -18.08 0.68 -34.14
CA ALA A 442 -18.72 -0.56 -33.72
C ALA A 442 -19.85 -0.29 -32.71
N ASP A 443 -20.94 -1.04 -32.82
CA ASP A 443 -22.02 -1.04 -31.83
C ASP A 443 -21.58 -1.75 -30.54
N ILE A 444 -20.74 -2.78 -30.67
CA ILE A 444 -20.26 -3.60 -29.55
C ILE A 444 -18.73 -3.64 -29.51
N LEU A 445 -18.16 -3.19 -28.39
CA LEU A 445 -16.75 -3.31 -28.08
C LEU A 445 -16.52 -4.50 -27.14
N LEU A 446 -15.85 -5.53 -27.65
CA LEU A 446 -15.54 -6.77 -26.93
C LEU A 446 -14.17 -6.68 -26.26
N THR A 447 -14.11 -6.93 -24.95
CA THR A 447 -12.84 -6.93 -24.21
C THR A 447 -12.84 -7.95 -23.08
N THR A 448 -11.66 -8.43 -22.71
CA THR A 448 -11.53 -9.13 -21.43
C THR A 448 -11.52 -8.14 -20.26
N ALA A 449 -11.86 -8.60 -19.06
CA ALA A 449 -11.76 -7.80 -17.83
C ALA A 449 -10.34 -7.22 -17.64
N HIS A 450 -9.30 -8.01 -17.93
CA HIS A 450 -7.91 -7.57 -17.85
C HIS A 450 -7.58 -6.46 -18.85
N MET A 451 -8.07 -6.59 -20.09
CA MET A 451 -7.82 -5.61 -21.17
C MET A 451 -8.72 -4.37 -21.05
N SER A 452 -9.78 -4.43 -20.24
CA SER A 452 -10.66 -3.30 -19.99
C SER A 452 -10.01 -2.20 -19.14
N LYS A 453 -8.93 -2.52 -18.39
CA LYS A 453 -8.23 -1.54 -17.56
C LYS A 453 -7.73 -0.37 -18.42
N GLY A 454 -8.10 0.84 -18.03
CA GLY A 454 -7.80 2.07 -18.77
C GLY A 454 -8.85 2.45 -19.82
N LEU A 455 -9.78 1.56 -20.16
CA LEU A 455 -10.94 1.88 -20.99
C LEU A 455 -12.11 2.39 -20.12
N GLU A 456 -13.07 3.04 -20.75
CA GLU A 456 -14.33 3.49 -20.17
C GLU A 456 -15.42 3.50 -21.25
N ALA A 457 -16.67 3.23 -20.88
CA ALA A 457 -17.80 3.33 -21.80
C ALA A 457 -19.06 3.83 -21.08
N ASP A 458 -19.98 4.42 -21.84
CA ASP A 458 -21.26 4.87 -21.29
C ASP A 458 -22.08 3.69 -20.80
N ASN A 459 -22.20 2.65 -21.62
CA ASN A 459 -22.90 1.42 -21.31
C ASN A 459 -21.90 0.26 -21.26
N VAL A 460 -21.93 -0.51 -20.17
CA VAL A 460 -21.05 -1.67 -19.97
C VAL A 460 -21.87 -2.88 -19.57
N PHE A 461 -21.65 -4.01 -20.24
CA PHE A 461 -22.21 -5.30 -19.88
C PHE A 461 -21.13 -6.22 -19.32
N ILE A 462 -21.38 -6.83 -18.16
CA ILE A 462 -20.51 -7.84 -17.54
C ILE A 462 -21.10 -9.23 -17.76
N ASN A 463 -20.35 -10.05 -18.50
CA ASN A 463 -20.74 -11.41 -18.85
C ASN A 463 -20.84 -12.34 -17.60
N ASP A 464 -21.50 -13.48 -17.74
CA ASP A 464 -21.74 -14.46 -16.66
C ASP A 464 -20.57 -15.44 -16.45
N ASP A 465 -19.42 -15.18 -17.08
CA ASP A 465 -18.27 -16.08 -17.06
C ASP A 465 -17.28 -15.85 -15.91
N PHE A 466 -17.60 -14.94 -14.99
CA PHE A 466 -16.94 -14.74 -13.70
C PHE A 466 -17.28 -15.85 -12.70
N HIS A 467 -17.03 -17.10 -13.08
CA HIS A 467 -17.44 -18.29 -12.31
C HIS A 467 -16.91 -18.33 -10.89
N ALA A 468 -15.71 -17.82 -10.63
CA ALA A 468 -15.14 -17.76 -9.28
C ALA A 468 -15.94 -16.81 -8.37
N ILE A 469 -16.34 -15.65 -8.90
CA ILE A 469 -17.22 -14.68 -8.22
C ILE A 469 -18.61 -15.28 -8.01
N ILE A 470 -19.22 -15.83 -9.07
CA ILE A 470 -20.57 -16.41 -8.99
C ILE A 470 -20.63 -17.53 -7.94
N ASN A 471 -19.65 -18.44 -7.94
CA ASN A 471 -19.61 -19.52 -6.98
C ASN A 471 -19.25 -19.06 -5.55
N SER A 472 -18.49 -17.98 -5.37
CA SER A 472 -18.18 -17.47 -4.04
C SER A 472 -19.38 -16.77 -3.42
N TYR A 473 -19.95 -15.77 -4.10
CA TYR A 473 -21.13 -15.06 -3.63
C TYR A 473 -22.39 -15.94 -3.57
N GLY A 474 -22.57 -16.86 -4.52
CA GLY A 474 -23.76 -17.71 -4.61
C GLY A 474 -23.67 -19.05 -3.87
N LYS A 475 -22.46 -19.57 -3.59
CA LYS A 475 -22.27 -20.89 -2.95
C LYS A 475 -21.26 -20.90 -1.80
N GLY A 476 -20.75 -19.74 -1.37
CA GLY A 476 -19.78 -19.64 -0.27
C GLY A 476 -18.39 -20.22 -0.58
N LYS A 477 -18.07 -20.49 -1.87
CA LYS A 477 -16.75 -21.04 -2.23
C LYS A 477 -15.64 -20.03 -1.99
N ARG A 478 -14.47 -20.52 -1.58
CA ARG A 478 -13.26 -19.71 -1.45
C ARG A 478 -12.88 -19.07 -2.78
N VAL A 479 -12.39 -17.83 -2.73
CA VAL A 479 -11.98 -17.05 -3.92
C VAL A 479 -10.63 -16.38 -3.70
N GLU A 480 -9.87 -16.18 -4.77
CA GLU A 480 -8.63 -15.39 -4.74
C GLU A 480 -8.96 -13.89 -4.67
N ASP A 481 -8.17 -13.11 -3.94
CA ASP A 481 -8.36 -11.65 -3.85
C ASP A 481 -8.29 -10.95 -5.23
N THR A 482 -7.46 -11.48 -6.12
CA THR A 482 -7.29 -11.00 -7.51
C THR A 482 -8.58 -11.06 -8.33
N GLU A 483 -9.48 -12.01 -8.07
CA GLU A 483 -10.78 -12.12 -8.75
C GLU A 483 -11.71 -10.96 -8.36
N LEU A 484 -11.73 -10.59 -7.08
CA LEU A 484 -12.51 -9.45 -6.58
C LEU A 484 -11.97 -8.13 -7.13
N LYS A 485 -10.64 -7.97 -7.18
CA LYS A 485 -9.97 -6.82 -7.81
C LYS A 485 -10.31 -6.71 -9.30
N LEU A 486 -10.33 -7.84 -10.01
CA LEU A 486 -10.67 -7.88 -11.43
C LEU A 486 -12.13 -7.51 -11.69
N LEU A 487 -13.07 -8.01 -10.87
CA LEU A 487 -14.47 -7.60 -10.93
C LEU A 487 -14.63 -6.10 -10.67
N TYR A 488 -13.96 -5.58 -9.64
CA TYR A 488 -13.93 -4.14 -9.34
C TYR A 488 -13.42 -3.31 -10.54
N VAL A 489 -12.35 -3.75 -11.19
CA VAL A 489 -11.87 -3.11 -12.44
C VAL A 489 -12.98 -3.11 -13.49
N ALA A 490 -13.63 -4.25 -13.73
CA ALA A 490 -14.65 -4.41 -14.77
C ALA A 490 -15.90 -3.53 -14.52
N ILE A 491 -16.46 -3.52 -13.31
CA ILE A 491 -17.68 -2.75 -13.03
C ILE A 491 -17.43 -1.23 -13.08
N THR A 492 -16.22 -0.79 -12.73
CA THR A 492 -15.86 0.63 -12.71
C THR A 492 -15.55 1.21 -14.08
N ARG A 493 -15.79 0.44 -15.17
CA ARG A 493 -15.68 0.92 -16.55
C ARG A 493 -16.92 1.71 -17.00
N ALA A 494 -18.06 1.47 -16.35
CA ALA A 494 -19.35 2.08 -16.71
C ALA A 494 -19.42 3.55 -16.27
N ARG A 495 -19.90 4.42 -17.16
CA ARG A 495 -20.17 5.84 -16.85
C ARG A 495 -21.65 6.16 -16.67
N LYS A 496 -22.54 5.54 -17.46
CA LYS A 496 -24.00 5.80 -17.45
C LYS A 496 -24.82 4.58 -17.07
N LYS A 497 -24.50 3.40 -17.60
CA LYS A 497 -25.26 2.17 -17.34
C LYS A 497 -24.32 0.97 -17.18
N LEU A 498 -24.48 0.25 -16.08
CA LEU A 498 -23.82 -1.03 -15.81
C LEU A 498 -24.87 -2.15 -15.86
N ILE A 499 -24.70 -3.08 -16.79
CA ILE A 499 -25.58 -4.23 -16.97
C ILE A 499 -24.86 -5.47 -16.44
N LEU A 500 -25.38 -6.07 -15.38
CA LEU A 500 -24.87 -7.31 -14.82
C LEU A 500 -25.70 -8.48 -15.35
N SER A 501 -25.04 -9.51 -15.87
CA SER A 501 -25.71 -10.76 -16.24
C SER A 501 -26.54 -11.33 -15.07
N GLU A 502 -27.65 -12.00 -15.39
CA GLU A 502 -28.59 -12.53 -14.38
C GLU A 502 -27.89 -13.41 -13.34
N ALA A 503 -27.01 -14.31 -13.79
CA ALA A 503 -26.28 -15.22 -12.90
C ALA A 503 -25.33 -14.48 -11.95
N LEU A 504 -24.63 -13.44 -12.44
CA LEU A 504 -23.74 -12.63 -11.63
C LEU A 504 -24.52 -11.80 -10.62
N ALA A 505 -25.59 -11.12 -11.06
CA ALA A 505 -26.46 -10.33 -10.20
C ALA A 505 -27.12 -11.18 -9.11
N ALA A 506 -27.65 -12.36 -9.47
CA ALA A 506 -28.28 -13.27 -8.52
C ALA A 506 -27.28 -13.79 -7.47
N ALA A 507 -26.05 -14.11 -7.88
CA ALA A 507 -25.00 -14.50 -6.95
C ALA A 507 -24.67 -13.34 -6.00
N MET A 508 -24.40 -12.14 -6.52
CA MET A 508 -24.05 -10.97 -5.72
C MET A 508 -25.15 -10.60 -4.72
N ASN A 509 -26.43 -10.72 -5.11
CA ASN A 509 -27.58 -10.52 -4.22
C ASN A 509 -27.66 -11.57 -3.10
N SER A 510 -27.28 -12.83 -3.38
CA SER A 510 -27.24 -13.90 -2.38
C SER A 510 -26.20 -13.60 -1.28
N ASN A 511 -25.07 -12.99 -1.66
CA ASN A 511 -24.03 -12.47 -0.75
C ASN A 511 -23.62 -13.44 0.38
N LEU A 512 -23.49 -14.73 0.08
CA LEU A 512 -23.06 -15.72 1.07
C LEU A 512 -21.65 -15.39 1.57
N ALA A 513 -21.38 -15.72 2.83
CA ALA A 513 -20.03 -15.59 3.39
C ALA A 513 -19.07 -16.57 2.71
N PHE A 514 -17.86 -16.11 2.40
CA PHE A 514 -16.79 -16.93 1.84
C PHE A 514 -15.42 -16.47 2.36
N SER A 515 -14.44 -17.38 2.29
CA SER A 515 -13.04 -17.05 2.62
C SER A 515 -12.31 -16.53 1.39
N ILE A 516 -11.30 -15.68 1.64
CA ILE A 516 -10.48 -15.08 0.59
C ILE A 516 -9.05 -15.61 0.73
N ASN A 517 -8.49 -16.08 -0.39
CA ASN A 517 -7.06 -16.35 -0.47
C ASN A 517 -6.35 -15.06 -0.92
N VAL A 518 -5.55 -14.50 -0.02
CA VAL A 518 -4.77 -13.29 -0.32
C VAL A 518 -3.50 -13.71 -1.03
N TYR A 519 -3.26 -13.14 -2.21
CA TYR A 519 -2.02 -13.36 -2.94
C TYR A 519 -0.80 -12.99 -2.08
N LYS A 520 0.14 -13.93 -1.96
CA LYS A 520 1.42 -13.71 -1.27
C LYS A 520 2.53 -13.60 -2.33
N PRO A 521 3.24 -12.45 -2.41
CA PRO A 521 4.34 -12.32 -3.36
C PRO A 521 5.48 -13.28 -3.01
N ALA A 522 6.22 -13.71 -4.04
CA ALA A 522 7.42 -14.53 -3.85
C ALA A 522 8.47 -13.75 -3.01
N PRO A 523 9.19 -14.41 -2.08
CA PRO A 523 10.14 -13.73 -1.19
C PRO A 523 11.19 -12.87 -1.91
N CYS A 524 11.68 -13.31 -3.08
CA CYS A 524 12.66 -12.56 -3.87
C CYS A 524 12.15 -11.20 -4.35
N LEU A 525 10.83 -11.02 -4.53
CA LEU A 525 10.26 -9.72 -4.93
C LEU A 525 10.31 -8.68 -3.82
N LEU A 526 10.43 -9.13 -2.57
CA LEU A 526 10.56 -8.27 -1.39
C LEU A 526 12.02 -8.06 -1.00
N ASP A 527 12.94 -8.83 -1.58
CA ASP A 527 14.36 -8.78 -1.24
C ASP A 527 14.95 -7.42 -1.62
N ASN A 528 15.60 -6.78 -0.64
CA ASN A 528 16.15 -5.44 -0.71
C ASN A 528 15.21 -4.34 -1.27
N LEU A 529 13.90 -4.59 -1.39
CA LEU A 529 12.96 -3.67 -2.03
C LEU A 529 12.87 -2.33 -1.29
N ILE A 530 12.67 -2.39 0.02
CA ILE A 530 12.63 -1.20 0.87
C ILE A 530 14.05 -0.90 1.41
N PRO A 531 14.59 0.30 1.16
CA PRO A 531 15.90 0.71 1.67
C PRO A 531 15.98 0.63 3.20
N LEU A 532 17.16 0.31 3.74
CA LEU A 532 17.40 0.25 5.19
C LEU A 532 17.03 1.56 5.90
N LYS A 533 17.32 2.72 5.28
CA LYS A 533 16.96 4.05 5.80
C LYS A 533 15.44 4.26 5.99
N LEU A 534 14.61 3.52 5.27
CA LEU A 534 13.15 3.54 5.40
C LEU A 534 12.64 2.34 6.20
N LYS A 535 13.41 1.26 6.32
CA LYS A 535 13.08 0.13 7.20
C LYS A 535 13.06 0.53 8.68
N SER A 536 13.86 1.51 9.11
CA SER A 536 13.76 2.08 10.47
C SER A 536 12.40 2.75 10.74
N ARG A 537 11.78 3.36 9.72
CA ARG A 537 10.39 3.87 9.79
C ARG A 537 9.33 2.77 9.78
N LEU A 538 9.67 1.57 9.30
CA LEU A 538 8.79 0.39 9.28
C LEU A 538 9.04 -0.59 10.44
N ARG A 539 10.03 -0.35 11.29
CA ARG A 539 10.49 -1.36 12.25
C ARG A 539 9.61 -1.42 13.49
N LEU A 540 8.73 -2.41 13.45
CA LEU A 540 8.62 -3.35 14.56
C LEU A 540 9.99 -3.96 14.83
N GLN A 541 10.65 -3.62 15.94
CA GLN A 541 11.77 -4.42 16.43
C GLN A 541 11.25 -5.40 17.47
N THR A 542 11.44 -6.70 17.30
CA THR A 542 11.39 -7.62 18.43
C THR A 542 12.67 -7.41 19.23
N GLY A 543 12.54 -6.98 20.48
CA GLY A 543 13.69 -6.70 21.33
C GLY A 543 13.36 -6.77 22.81
N THR A 544 14.37 -7.10 23.61
CA THR A 544 14.28 -7.09 25.07
C THR A 544 14.26 -5.63 25.57
N HIS A 545 13.81 -5.38 26.81
CA HIS A 545 13.89 -4.04 27.42
C HIS A 545 15.32 -3.44 27.37
N GLU A 546 16.37 -4.27 27.34
CA GLU A 546 17.76 -3.81 27.18
C GLU A 546 18.05 -3.20 25.80
N GLN A 547 17.44 -3.71 24.74
CA GLN A 547 17.61 -3.14 23.39
C GLN A 547 16.91 -1.79 23.27
N ILE A 548 15.73 -1.65 23.90
CA ILE A 548 15.01 -0.37 24.00
C ILE A 548 15.89 0.66 24.72
N LYS A 549 16.55 0.27 25.82
CA LYS A 549 17.47 1.14 26.56
C LYS A 549 18.67 1.55 25.72
N SER A 550 19.27 0.62 24.98
CA SER A 550 20.42 0.91 24.10
C SER A 550 20.06 1.89 22.99
N GLU A 551 18.91 1.70 22.33
CA GLU A 551 18.43 2.61 21.28
C GLU A 551 18.07 3.99 21.86
N LEU A 552 17.44 4.03 23.03
CA LEU A 552 17.14 5.27 23.73
C LEU A 552 18.42 6.06 24.08
N LEU A 553 19.44 5.39 24.63
CA LEU A 553 20.72 6.01 24.96
C LEU A 553 21.38 6.60 23.70
N GLN A 554 21.39 5.87 22.59
CA GLN A 554 21.90 6.40 21.32
C GLN A 554 21.10 7.62 20.84
N LEU A 555 19.77 7.59 20.98
CA LEU A 555 18.92 8.72 20.56
C LEU A 555 19.13 9.95 21.43
N LEU A 556 19.38 9.79 22.72
CA LEU A 556 19.64 10.90 23.64
C LEU A 556 21.06 11.46 23.45
N ASP A 557 22.05 10.62 23.11
CA ASP A 557 23.47 11.00 22.99
C ASP A 557 23.84 11.63 21.62
N THR A 558 23.04 11.42 20.58
CA THR A 558 23.37 11.81 19.19
C THR A 558 23.12 13.28 18.81
N SER A 559 22.63 14.14 19.71
CA SER A 559 22.27 15.53 19.38
C SER A 559 22.99 16.58 20.23
N GLN A 560 23.35 17.71 19.62
CA GLN A 560 23.83 18.91 20.34
C GLN A 560 22.69 19.73 21.01
N GLU A 561 21.44 19.32 20.83
CA GLU A 561 20.25 19.98 21.38
C GLU A 561 19.68 19.19 22.57
N GLU A 562 19.14 19.90 23.58
CA GLU A 562 18.50 19.29 24.76
C GLU A 562 17.21 18.56 24.36
N LYS A 563 17.13 17.25 24.61
CA LYS A 563 15.96 16.40 24.35
C LYS A 563 15.26 16.06 25.66
N LEU A 564 13.93 16.12 25.66
CA LEU A 564 13.11 15.62 26.76
C LEU A 564 12.57 14.23 26.46
N CYS A 565 12.59 13.37 27.48
CA CYS A 565 12.09 12.02 27.42
C CYS A 565 11.03 11.78 28.51
N LEU A 566 9.91 11.15 28.13
CA LEU A 566 8.87 10.71 29.06
C LEU A 566 8.64 9.21 28.89
N ILE A 567 8.77 8.45 29.98
CA ILE A 567 8.62 7.00 30.01
C ILE A 567 7.42 6.63 30.87
N PHE A 568 6.44 5.93 30.30
CA PHE A 568 5.38 5.27 31.07
C PHE A 568 5.80 3.82 31.30
N ASP A 569 6.20 3.49 32.53
CA ASP A 569 6.70 2.15 32.89
C ASP A 569 5.60 1.36 33.62
N ASN A 570 5.18 0.24 33.02
CA ASN A 570 4.10 -0.59 33.54
C ASN A 570 4.61 -1.95 34.04
N THR A 571 5.76 -2.41 33.56
CA THR A 571 6.43 -3.66 33.96
C THR A 571 7.59 -3.43 34.92
N THR A 572 7.84 -2.19 35.36
CA THR A 572 8.98 -1.79 36.22
C THR A 572 10.35 -2.04 35.58
N ALA A 573 10.38 -2.12 34.25
CA ALA A 573 11.60 -2.47 33.51
C ALA A 573 12.58 -1.29 33.39
N PHE A 574 12.10 -0.07 33.58
CA PHE A 574 12.87 1.18 33.52
C PHE A 574 13.12 1.78 34.91
N THR A 575 12.42 1.32 35.95
CA THR A 575 12.59 1.76 37.35
C THR A 575 13.65 0.99 38.15
N ASN A 576 14.72 0.50 37.51
CA ASN A 576 15.84 -0.12 38.25
C ASN A 576 17.01 0.86 38.36
N GLN A 577 17.72 0.83 39.49
CA GLN A 577 18.70 1.87 39.87
C GLN A 577 19.79 2.07 38.81
N GLY A 578 20.25 1.00 38.15
CA GLY A 578 21.23 1.11 37.06
C GLY A 578 20.70 1.72 35.75
N THR A 579 19.38 1.65 35.49
CA THR A 579 18.76 2.27 34.30
C THR A 579 18.43 3.73 34.55
N GLU A 580 18.00 4.07 35.77
CA GLU A 580 17.75 5.44 36.19
C GLU A 580 19.04 6.28 36.11
N ASP A 581 20.13 5.75 36.63
CA ASP A 581 21.46 6.38 36.57
C ASP A 581 21.96 6.55 35.13
N ALA A 582 21.71 5.58 34.24
CA ALA A 582 22.17 5.62 32.85
C ALA A 582 21.40 6.65 31.99
N LEU A 583 20.13 6.89 32.31
CA LEU A 583 19.24 7.79 31.54
C LEU A 583 19.09 9.18 32.16
N ASP A 584 19.78 9.45 33.27
CA ASP A 584 19.56 10.62 34.14
C ASP A 584 18.06 10.80 34.45
N ALA A 585 17.40 9.67 34.72
CA ALA A 585 15.94 9.60 34.81
C ALA A 585 15.45 9.76 36.26
N VAL A 586 14.45 10.61 36.45
CA VAL A 586 13.72 10.71 37.72
C VAL A 586 12.45 9.88 37.64
N THR A 587 12.37 8.86 38.49
CA THR A 587 11.15 8.06 38.65
C THR A 587 10.16 8.76 39.57
N LEU A 588 8.94 8.97 39.06
CA LEU A 588 7.83 9.62 39.74
C LEU A 588 6.70 8.62 39.95
N THR A 589 6.10 8.67 41.14
CA THR A 589 4.77 8.07 41.34
C THR A 589 3.71 8.90 40.64
N PRO A 590 2.52 8.35 40.33
CA PRO A 590 1.42 9.13 39.76
C PRO A 590 1.05 10.37 40.60
N GLN A 591 1.12 10.25 41.94
CA GLN A 591 0.93 11.37 42.88
C GLN A 591 1.95 12.50 42.67
N GLN A 592 3.23 12.17 42.55
CA GLN A 592 4.29 13.14 42.34
C GLN A 592 4.20 13.76 40.93
N ALA A 593 3.86 12.94 39.93
CA ALA A 593 3.71 13.38 38.56
C ALA A 593 2.60 14.43 38.40
N LEU A 594 1.44 14.21 39.03
CA LEU A 594 0.26 15.07 38.93
C LEU A 594 0.20 16.18 39.98
N GLY A 595 0.85 16.00 41.13
CA GLY A 595 0.85 16.96 42.23
C GLY A 595 -0.54 17.17 42.86
N ASN A 596 -0.71 18.30 43.55
CA ASN A 596 -2.00 18.77 44.01
C ASN A 596 -2.67 19.63 42.92
N PRO A 597 -3.92 19.36 42.52
CA PRO A 597 -4.60 20.13 41.48
C PRO A 597 -4.87 21.60 41.85
N PHE A 598 -4.71 21.97 43.12
CA PHE A 598 -4.85 23.32 43.64
C PHE A 598 -3.52 23.97 44.04
N ASP A 599 -2.38 23.36 43.70
CA ASP A 599 -1.05 23.75 44.18
C ASP A 599 -0.91 25.27 44.42
N HIS A 600 -0.88 25.62 45.71
CA HIS A 600 -0.92 27.00 46.17
C HIS A 600 0.45 27.68 46.08
N SER A 601 1.49 26.92 45.76
CA SER A 601 2.85 27.46 45.56
C SER A 601 3.00 28.16 44.20
N LEU A 602 2.09 27.91 43.25
CA LEU A 602 2.15 28.49 41.91
C LEU A 602 1.68 29.96 41.89
N PRO A 603 2.23 30.82 41.01
CA PRO A 603 1.88 32.24 40.94
C PRO A 603 0.40 32.53 40.65
N GLN A 604 -0.30 31.60 39.98
CA GLN A 604 -1.72 31.71 39.59
C GLN A 604 -2.47 30.38 39.81
N PRO A 605 -2.78 30.02 41.07
CA PRO A 605 -3.37 28.71 41.40
C PRO A 605 -4.71 28.47 40.72
N LYS A 606 -5.56 29.52 40.60
CA LYS A 606 -6.90 29.43 40.00
C LYS A 606 -6.86 29.06 38.50
N GLU A 607 -5.89 29.61 37.77
CA GLU A 607 -5.72 29.31 36.33
C GLU A 607 -5.21 27.88 36.15
N HIS A 608 -4.21 27.48 36.94
CA HIS A 608 -3.67 26.11 36.96
C HIS A 608 -4.73 25.06 37.29
N THR A 609 -5.55 25.31 38.31
CA THR A 609 -6.66 24.43 38.67
C THR A 609 -7.69 24.34 37.54
N SER A 610 -8.12 25.47 36.96
CA SER A 610 -9.09 25.46 35.85
C SER A 610 -8.58 24.66 34.65
N GLU A 611 -7.27 24.75 34.41
CA GLU A 611 -6.56 24.07 33.34
C GLU A 611 -6.49 22.55 33.56
N LEU A 612 -6.05 22.09 34.74
CA LEU A 612 -6.09 20.68 35.11
C LEU A 612 -7.52 20.13 35.06
N VAL A 613 -8.49 20.88 35.57
CA VAL A 613 -9.91 20.50 35.51
C VAL A 613 -10.37 20.30 34.07
N ALA A 614 -9.97 21.16 33.14
CA ALA A 614 -10.31 21.01 31.73
C ALA A 614 -9.72 19.71 31.14
N LEU A 615 -8.47 19.39 31.48
CA LEU A 615 -7.81 18.15 31.05
C LEU A 615 -8.50 16.90 31.62
N PHE A 616 -8.77 16.87 32.92
CA PHE A 616 -9.50 15.78 33.57
C PHE A 616 -10.91 15.60 33.00
N THR A 617 -11.59 16.70 32.73
CA THR A 617 -12.94 16.71 32.14
C THR A 617 -12.94 16.12 30.73
N GLN A 618 -11.93 16.44 29.91
CA GLN A 618 -11.76 15.86 28.58
C GLN A 618 -11.41 14.37 28.65
N ALA A 619 -10.52 13.98 29.56
CA ALA A 619 -10.06 12.61 29.71
C ALA A 619 -11.16 11.65 30.21
N LEU A 620 -12.10 12.13 31.02
CA LEU A 620 -13.23 11.33 31.54
C LEU A 620 -14.43 11.20 30.55
N ALA A 621 -14.36 11.76 29.33
CA ALA A 621 -15.45 11.73 28.33
C ALA A 621 -16.83 12.17 28.88
N LEU A 622 -16.84 13.13 29.80
CA LEU A 622 -18.06 13.56 30.50
C LEU A 622 -19.01 14.32 29.57
N ASN A 623 -20.32 14.12 29.74
CA ASN A 623 -21.33 14.93 29.05
C ASN A 623 -21.41 16.36 29.62
N LYS A 624 -21.95 17.33 28.87
CA LYS A 624 -21.98 18.76 29.27
C LYS A 624 -22.51 19.00 30.70
N LYS A 625 -23.50 18.22 31.15
CA LYS A 625 -24.06 18.33 32.51
C LYS A 625 -23.04 17.89 33.57
N GLN A 626 -22.40 16.75 33.37
CA GLN A 626 -21.34 16.23 34.24
C GLN A 626 -20.13 17.17 34.29
N GLN A 627 -19.71 17.73 33.14
CA GLN A 627 -18.62 18.71 33.07
C GLN A 627 -18.91 19.96 33.91
N THR A 628 -20.14 20.47 33.83
CA THR A 628 -20.56 21.67 34.56
C THR A 628 -20.56 21.43 36.07
N ILE A 629 -21.06 20.26 36.50
CA ILE A 629 -21.09 19.89 37.92
C ILE A 629 -19.68 19.68 38.45
N LEU A 630 -18.81 18.99 37.72
CA LEU A 630 -17.43 18.78 38.14
C LEU A 630 -16.70 20.12 38.30
N LYS A 631 -16.83 21.03 37.33
CA LYS A 631 -16.28 22.39 37.43
C LYS A 631 -16.80 23.13 38.66
N HIS A 632 -18.10 23.04 38.95
CA HIS A 632 -18.68 23.64 40.15
C HIS A 632 -18.09 23.06 41.44
N CYS A 633 -17.85 21.75 41.52
CA CYS A 633 -17.21 21.12 42.68
C CYS A 633 -15.78 21.61 42.89
N PHE A 634 -14.98 21.76 41.83
CA PHE A 634 -13.63 22.32 41.91
C PHE A 634 -13.66 23.79 42.38
N VAL A 635 -14.57 24.60 41.85
CA VAL A 635 -14.74 26.00 42.28
C VAL A 635 -15.18 26.07 43.73
N SER A 636 -16.13 25.23 44.15
CA SER A 636 -16.60 25.16 45.54
C SER A 636 -15.50 24.74 46.49
N ALA A 637 -14.69 23.72 46.13
CA ALA A 637 -13.57 23.26 46.93
C ALA A 637 -12.51 24.37 47.08
N LEU A 638 -12.22 25.09 46.01
CA LEU A 638 -11.28 26.21 46.01
C LEU A 638 -11.78 27.41 46.83
N GLN A 639 -13.09 27.71 46.80
CA GLN A 639 -13.68 28.80 47.58
C GLN A 639 -13.76 28.48 49.08
N GLN A 640 -14.06 27.23 49.44
CA GLN A 640 -14.21 26.80 50.83
C GLN A 640 -12.87 26.51 51.50
N HIS A 641 -11.85 26.15 50.73
CA HIS A 641 -10.53 25.76 51.21
C HIS A 641 -9.42 26.50 50.44
N GLU A 642 -9.42 27.84 50.49
CA GLU A 642 -8.54 28.69 49.67
C GLU A 642 -7.04 28.38 49.77
N GLN A 643 -6.54 27.86 50.88
CA GLN A 643 -5.11 27.52 51.07
C GLN A 643 -4.84 26.04 51.40
N THR A 644 -5.90 25.25 51.58
CA THR A 644 -5.81 23.83 51.97
C THR A 644 -6.57 22.92 51.01
N GLY A 645 -6.99 23.45 49.86
CA GLY A 645 -7.73 22.70 48.85
C GLY A 645 -6.96 21.48 48.38
N THR A 646 -7.66 20.35 48.28
CA THR A 646 -7.14 19.08 47.77
C THR A 646 -8.24 18.38 46.96
N PHE A 647 -7.88 17.34 46.21
CA PHE A 647 -8.87 16.59 45.45
C PHE A 647 -9.97 15.97 46.33
N ASN A 648 -9.67 15.57 47.57
CA ASN A 648 -10.66 15.05 48.52
C ASN A 648 -11.75 16.07 48.88
N HIS A 649 -11.41 17.36 48.89
CA HIS A 649 -12.40 18.43 49.06
C HIS A 649 -13.34 18.54 47.86
N VAL A 650 -12.86 18.22 46.65
CA VAL A 650 -13.70 18.13 45.44
C VAL A 650 -14.67 16.95 45.55
N VAL A 651 -14.19 15.80 46.01
CA VAL A 651 -15.03 14.61 46.25
C VAL A 651 -16.11 14.92 47.31
N SER A 652 -15.72 15.60 48.39
CA SER A 652 -16.66 16.03 49.45
C SER A 652 -17.71 17.03 48.94
N ALA A 653 -17.29 18.00 48.12
CA ALA A 653 -18.20 18.93 47.44
C ALA A 653 -19.13 18.23 46.43
N PHE A 654 -18.67 17.14 45.80
CA PHE A 654 -19.51 16.34 44.91
C PHE A 654 -20.53 15.49 45.67
N GLN A 655 -20.14 14.88 46.80
CA GLN A 655 -21.01 14.04 47.62
C GLN A 655 -22.21 14.80 48.22
N THR A 656 -22.07 16.11 48.45
CA THR A 656 -23.19 16.98 48.88
C THR A 656 -24.21 17.27 47.76
N HIS A 657 -23.83 17.11 46.49
CA HIS A 657 -24.69 17.35 45.32
C HIS A 657 -25.41 16.09 44.81
N LYS A 658 -25.41 14.98 45.56
CA LYS A 658 -25.97 13.64 45.22
C LYS A 658 -27.39 13.69 44.61
N ARG A 659 -27.52 13.81 43.28
CA ARG A 659 -28.68 13.32 42.50
C ARG A 659 -28.27 12.82 41.11
N GLY A 660 -28.23 11.49 40.96
CA GLY A 660 -28.35 10.79 39.67
C GLY A 660 -27.10 10.74 38.76
N LEU A 661 -25.89 10.74 39.31
CA LEU A 661 -24.62 10.67 38.55
C LEU A 661 -23.67 9.59 39.11
N ASP A 662 -24.15 8.35 39.22
CA ASP A 662 -23.43 7.26 39.88
C ASP A 662 -22.08 6.95 39.21
N ALA A 663 -21.98 7.05 37.87
CA ALA A 663 -20.74 6.82 37.14
C ALA A 663 -19.64 7.88 37.43
N LEU A 664 -20.01 9.16 37.56
CA LEU A 664 -19.05 10.22 37.92
C LEU A 664 -18.68 10.11 39.40
N SER A 665 -19.63 9.75 40.27
CA SER A 665 -19.36 9.48 41.68
C SER A 665 -18.34 8.35 41.84
N PHE A 666 -18.52 7.26 41.10
CA PHE A 666 -17.61 6.11 41.11
C PHE A 666 -16.20 6.52 40.67
N ALA A 667 -16.07 7.21 39.53
CA ALA A 667 -14.77 7.65 39.02
C ALA A 667 -14.04 8.60 40.00
N LEU A 668 -14.74 9.56 40.61
CA LEU A 668 -14.13 10.48 41.58
C LEU A 668 -13.70 9.78 42.88
N THR A 669 -14.47 8.79 43.31
CA THR A 669 -14.14 7.99 44.51
C THR A 669 -12.94 7.09 44.21
N GLU A 670 -12.90 6.44 43.05
CA GLU A 670 -11.78 5.60 42.61
C GLU A 670 -10.47 6.42 42.51
N ILE A 671 -10.51 7.63 41.97
CA ILE A 671 -9.36 8.54 41.91
C ILE A 671 -8.84 8.89 43.32
N ALA A 672 -9.74 9.12 44.28
CA ALA A 672 -9.37 9.44 45.65
C ALA A 672 -8.87 8.23 46.43
N ASP A 673 -9.50 7.06 46.28
CA ASP A 673 -9.14 5.83 46.99
C ASP A 673 -7.74 5.33 46.60
N TYR A 674 -7.38 5.46 45.32
CA TYR A 674 -6.02 5.18 44.84
C TYR A 674 -5.04 6.34 45.07
N GLY A 675 -5.52 7.46 45.63
CA GLY A 675 -4.76 8.66 45.90
C GLY A 675 -4.02 9.16 44.67
N LEU A 676 -4.69 9.41 43.55
CA LEU A 676 -3.99 9.78 42.31
C LEU A 676 -3.27 11.15 42.41
N PHE A 677 -3.76 12.04 43.27
CA PHE A 677 -3.21 13.37 43.50
C PHE A 677 -2.58 13.49 44.89
N SER A 678 -1.63 14.42 45.04
CA SER A 678 -1.06 14.72 46.35
C SER A 678 -2.07 15.41 47.26
N GLU A 679 -2.07 15.03 48.55
CA GLU A 679 -2.84 15.70 49.61
C GLU A 679 -2.08 16.90 50.21
N GLU A 680 -0.79 17.03 49.91
CA GLU A 680 0.00 18.17 50.36
C GLU A 680 -0.44 19.44 49.61
N SER A 681 -0.65 20.54 50.34
CA SER A 681 -1.18 21.78 49.75
C SER A 681 -0.19 22.46 48.78
N ASN A 682 1.11 22.24 48.97
CA ASN A 682 2.19 22.83 48.16
C ASN A 682 2.96 21.76 47.40
N ALA A 683 2.26 20.97 46.59
CA ALA A 683 2.85 19.89 45.80
C ALA A 683 2.71 20.19 44.30
N PRO A 684 3.73 20.77 43.64
CA PRO A 684 3.70 21.01 42.21
C PRO A 684 3.72 19.70 41.43
N ASN A 685 3.05 19.72 40.28
CA ASN A 685 3.12 18.61 39.33
C ASN A 685 4.57 18.52 38.80
N GLN A 686 5.23 17.39 39.05
CA GLN A 686 6.63 17.21 38.67
C GLN A 686 6.80 17.03 37.15
N VAL A 687 5.74 16.68 36.42
CA VAL A 687 5.82 16.53 34.96
C VAL A 687 6.19 17.84 34.27
N GLN A 688 5.62 18.97 34.71
CA GLN A 688 5.88 20.29 34.13
C GLN A 688 7.11 20.98 34.75
N HIS A 689 7.31 20.82 36.07
CA HIS A 689 8.25 21.64 36.84
C HIS A 689 9.58 20.97 37.18
N ASN A 690 9.74 19.67 36.95
CA ASN A 690 11.01 18.99 37.24
C ASN A 690 12.10 19.39 36.21
N GLU A 691 13.34 19.49 36.65
CA GLU A 691 14.46 19.90 35.79
C GLU A 691 15.05 18.74 34.98
N SER A 692 14.90 17.49 35.43
CA SER A 692 15.48 16.30 34.78
C SER A 692 14.98 16.12 33.34
N PRO A 693 15.87 15.80 32.39
CA PRO A 693 15.50 15.61 30.98
C PRO A 693 14.64 14.37 30.75
N THR A 694 14.81 13.33 31.58
CA THR A 694 14.08 12.06 31.46
C THR A 694 13.18 11.86 32.68
N LEU A 695 11.86 11.76 32.45
CA LEU A 695 10.91 11.41 33.51
C LEU A 695 10.35 10.01 33.30
N THR A 696 10.37 9.18 34.33
CA THR A 696 9.77 7.85 34.33
C THR A 696 8.55 7.84 35.25
N ILE A 697 7.39 7.42 34.76
CA ILE A 697 6.15 7.33 35.52
C ILE A 697 5.81 5.87 35.75
N ASN A 698 5.83 5.42 37.00
CA ASN A 698 5.45 4.06 37.35
C ASN A 698 3.92 3.94 37.46
N LEU A 699 3.31 3.18 36.54
CA LEU A 699 1.86 2.96 36.48
C LEU A 699 1.42 1.59 37.01
N SER A 700 2.36 0.71 37.39
CA SER A 700 2.10 -0.70 37.72
C SER A 700 1.11 -0.91 38.89
N ALA A 701 1.02 0.06 39.80
CA ALA A 701 0.15 0.00 40.98
C ALA A 701 -1.30 0.49 40.72
N LEU A 702 -1.58 1.09 39.55
CA LEU A 702 -2.90 1.64 39.23
C LEU A 702 -3.79 0.64 38.47
N PRO A 703 -5.11 0.62 38.68
CA PRO A 703 -6.05 -0.12 37.84
C PRO A 703 -6.11 0.49 36.43
N LEU A 704 -6.47 -0.34 35.43
CA LEU A 704 -6.43 0.04 34.02
C LEU A 704 -7.24 1.31 33.68
N SER A 705 -8.40 1.49 34.34
CA SER A 705 -9.25 2.69 34.26
C SER A 705 -8.46 3.97 34.59
N LEU A 706 -7.71 3.95 35.69
CA LEU A 706 -6.91 5.06 36.17
C LEU A 706 -5.59 5.21 35.39
N GLN A 707 -4.98 4.12 34.91
CA GLN A 707 -3.80 4.19 34.04
C GLN A 707 -4.09 5.03 32.79
N ASN A 708 -5.20 4.77 32.11
CA ASN A 708 -5.59 5.50 30.90
C ASN A 708 -5.82 6.99 31.17
N LEU A 709 -6.53 7.32 32.25
CA LEU A 709 -6.74 8.70 32.70
C LEU A 709 -5.41 9.41 32.96
N THR A 710 -4.52 8.74 33.68
CA THR A 710 -3.22 9.28 34.10
C THR A 710 -2.33 9.57 32.89
N VAL A 711 -2.26 8.66 31.92
CA VAL A 711 -1.49 8.85 30.68
C VAL A 711 -1.95 10.09 29.92
N ILE A 712 -3.27 10.29 29.74
CA ILE A 712 -3.80 11.45 29.02
C ILE A 712 -3.39 12.76 29.70
N VAL A 713 -3.58 12.83 31.02
CA VAL A 713 -3.30 14.06 31.77
C VAL A 713 -1.80 14.36 31.80
N ILE A 714 -0.95 13.34 32.03
CA ILE A 714 0.51 13.51 32.02
C ILE A 714 1.01 13.92 30.63
N MET A 715 0.49 13.34 29.55
CA MET A 715 0.87 13.74 28.19
C MET A 715 0.53 15.20 27.89
N ALA A 716 -0.59 15.71 28.40
CA ALA A 716 -0.96 17.11 28.27
C ALA A 716 -0.03 18.03 29.08
N LEU A 717 0.34 17.65 30.31
CA LEU A 717 1.32 18.39 31.11
C LEU A 717 2.71 18.39 30.47
N PHE A 718 3.14 17.25 29.93
CA PHE A 718 4.41 17.12 29.21
C PHE A 718 4.45 17.97 27.95
N THR A 719 3.34 18.04 27.21
CA THR A 719 3.19 18.94 26.06
C THR A 719 3.45 20.40 26.45
N ARG A 720 2.88 20.85 27.57
CA ARG A 720 3.13 22.21 28.06
C ARG A 720 4.57 22.44 28.50
N ARG A 721 5.21 21.42 29.07
CA ARG A 721 6.64 21.49 29.39
C ARG A 721 7.47 21.77 28.14
N LEU A 722 7.20 21.06 27.04
CA LEU A 722 7.86 21.28 25.75
C LEU A 722 7.64 22.70 25.21
N GLU A 723 6.40 23.18 25.27
CA GLU A 723 6.04 24.56 24.89
C GLU A 723 6.79 25.61 25.73
N SER A 724 6.84 25.42 27.06
CA SER A 724 7.47 26.36 27.98
C SER A 724 8.99 26.45 27.79
N LYS A 725 9.66 25.33 27.52
CA LYS A 725 11.10 25.30 27.19
C LYS A 725 11.40 25.75 25.75
N ARG A 726 10.39 26.07 24.94
CA ARG A 726 10.51 26.39 23.50
C ARG A 726 11.25 25.31 22.70
N LEU A 727 11.24 24.07 23.17
CA LEU A 727 11.86 22.91 22.50
C LEU A 727 10.99 22.36 21.35
N ASN A 728 10.02 23.15 20.89
CA ASN A 728 9.13 22.90 19.76
C ASN A 728 9.75 23.31 18.41
N THR A 729 11.08 23.48 18.36
CA THR A 729 11.83 23.87 17.16
C THR A 729 11.86 22.74 16.13
N GLN A 730 12.02 23.09 14.84
CA GLN A 730 11.96 22.14 13.72
C GLN A 730 13.02 21.01 13.76
N SER A 731 14.02 21.06 14.66
CA SER A 731 15.18 20.17 14.76
C SER A 731 15.16 19.15 15.92
N THR A 732 14.43 19.39 17.02
CA THR A 732 14.48 18.56 18.24
C THR A 732 13.47 17.40 18.21
N GLU A 733 13.96 16.15 18.14
CA GLU A 733 13.14 14.93 18.30
C GLU A 733 13.01 14.54 19.79
N ASN A 734 11.92 14.92 20.45
CA ASN A 734 11.61 14.51 21.83
C ASN A 734 10.99 13.10 21.84
N VAL A 735 11.20 12.34 22.93
CA VAL A 735 10.87 10.91 22.98
C VAL A 735 9.80 10.61 24.03
N VAL A 736 8.80 9.80 23.65
CA VAL A 736 7.82 9.23 24.57
C VAL A 736 7.88 7.72 24.49
N ILE A 737 8.16 7.06 25.61
CA ILE A 737 8.17 5.60 25.71
C ILE A 737 6.92 5.14 26.42
N VAL A 738 6.27 4.13 25.87
CA VAL A 738 5.13 3.49 26.51
C VAL A 738 5.37 2.00 26.61
N ASP A 739 5.60 1.55 27.82
CA ASP A 739 5.69 0.14 28.16
C ASP A 739 4.29 -0.48 28.27
N THR A 740 4.09 -1.70 27.74
CA THR A 740 2.75 -2.31 27.48
C THR A 740 1.83 -1.45 26.60
N GLY A 741 2.36 -0.99 25.47
CA GLY A 741 1.73 -0.10 24.52
C GLY A 741 0.44 -0.60 23.84
N ASP A 742 0.12 -1.89 23.95
CA ASP A 742 -1.20 -2.44 23.60
C ASP A 742 -2.34 -1.76 24.40
N ARG A 743 -2.05 -1.35 25.63
CA ARG A 743 -2.97 -0.60 26.50
C ARG A 743 -3.08 0.86 26.08
N PHE A 744 -1.97 1.50 25.72
CA PHE A 744 -1.92 2.88 25.20
C PHE A 744 -2.74 3.05 23.92
N LEU A 745 -2.63 2.09 23.00
CA LEU A 745 -3.38 2.08 21.74
C LEU A 745 -4.87 1.79 21.90
N SER A 746 -5.36 1.48 23.11
CA SER A 746 -6.79 1.31 23.39
C SER A 746 -7.54 2.63 23.65
N ILE A 747 -6.82 3.74 23.85
CA ILE A 747 -7.35 5.06 24.27
C ILE A 747 -7.73 5.95 23.07
N GLN A 748 -8.00 5.33 21.90
CA GLN A 748 -7.90 5.98 20.59
C GLN A 748 -8.62 7.33 20.43
N PRO A 749 -9.91 7.52 20.79
CA PRO A 749 -10.62 8.75 20.41
C PRO A 749 -10.08 10.01 21.11
N GLN A 750 -9.79 9.92 22.42
CA GLN A 750 -9.36 11.06 23.24
C GLN A 750 -7.88 11.37 23.01
N LEU A 751 -7.06 10.33 22.94
CA LEU A 751 -5.64 10.45 22.63
C LEU A 751 -5.43 11.02 21.22
N ASN A 752 -6.19 10.55 20.22
CA ASN A 752 -6.12 11.08 18.86
C ASN A 752 -6.48 12.57 18.81
N ALA A 753 -7.50 13.02 19.54
CA ALA A 753 -7.88 14.43 19.59
C ALA A 753 -6.75 15.30 20.18
N MET A 754 -6.13 14.84 21.27
CA MET A 754 -5.01 15.53 21.91
C MET A 754 -3.77 15.58 21.01
N LEU A 755 -3.38 14.45 20.42
CA LEU A 755 -2.21 14.37 19.53
C LEU A 755 -2.41 15.12 18.22
N SER A 756 -3.63 15.17 17.70
CA SER A 756 -3.96 15.97 16.52
C SER A 756 -3.88 17.48 16.79
N ALA A 757 -4.31 17.93 17.98
CA ALA A 757 -4.20 19.33 18.38
C ALA A 757 -2.73 19.78 18.51
N ASN A 758 -1.83 18.83 18.77
CA ASN A 758 -0.42 19.05 19.07
C ASN A 758 0.52 18.56 17.97
N ALA A 759 0.03 18.49 16.72
CA ALA A 759 0.77 17.91 15.59
C ALA A 759 2.10 18.59 15.26
N SER A 760 2.34 19.80 15.77
CA SER A 760 3.58 20.55 15.60
C SER A 760 4.75 20.09 16.47
N LEU A 761 4.54 19.20 17.45
CA LEU A 761 5.52 18.91 18.52
C LEU A 761 6.59 17.85 18.20
N LYS A 762 6.62 17.26 16.98
CA LYS A 762 7.59 16.22 16.55
C LYS A 762 7.97 15.21 17.67
N LEU A 763 6.97 14.54 18.24
CA LEU A 763 7.18 13.50 19.26
C LEU A 763 7.44 12.15 18.59
N ARG A 764 8.56 11.50 18.94
CA ARG A 764 8.82 10.10 18.59
C ARG A 764 8.25 9.20 19.68
N TYR A 765 7.37 8.28 19.31
CA TYR A 765 6.77 7.31 20.22
C TYR A 765 7.52 5.98 20.13
N MET A 766 7.92 5.39 21.25
CA MET A 766 8.46 4.03 21.34
C MET A 766 7.49 3.19 22.16
N ILE A 767 6.83 2.24 21.51
CA ILE A 767 5.68 1.50 22.07
C ILE A 767 6.11 0.05 22.31
N ALA A 768 6.40 -0.35 23.54
CA ALA A 768 6.78 -1.72 23.88
C ALA A 768 5.52 -2.58 24.13
N SER A 769 5.29 -3.67 23.38
CA SER A 769 4.10 -4.52 23.51
C SER A 769 4.46 -5.98 23.85
N ILE A 770 3.71 -6.56 24.79
CA ILE A 770 3.81 -7.96 25.24
C ILE A 770 2.86 -8.91 24.49
N THR A 771 1.96 -8.40 23.64
CA THR A 771 0.99 -9.25 22.93
C THR A 771 1.63 -9.93 21.71
N PRO A 772 1.61 -11.28 21.62
CA PRO A 772 2.30 -12.03 20.57
C PRO A 772 1.57 -12.07 19.22
N GLU A 773 0.36 -11.52 19.12
CA GLU A 773 -0.42 -11.52 17.87
C GLU A 773 -0.17 -10.22 17.09
N ASN A 774 0.79 -10.29 16.15
CA ASN A 774 1.20 -9.28 15.18
C ASN A 774 0.07 -8.50 14.46
N ILE A 775 -1.19 -8.96 14.52
CA ILE A 775 -2.31 -8.41 13.76
C ILE A 775 -3.02 -7.28 14.53
N ASP A 776 -3.21 -7.39 15.85
CA ASP A 776 -4.06 -6.46 16.60
C ASP A 776 -3.38 -5.10 16.83
N VAL A 777 -2.10 -5.08 17.21
CA VAL A 777 -1.32 -3.83 17.40
C VAL A 777 -1.16 -3.06 16.08
N GLN A 778 -0.88 -3.75 14.96
CA GLN A 778 -0.80 -3.11 13.64
C GLN A 778 -2.16 -2.62 13.15
N GLN A 779 -3.24 -3.39 13.35
CA GLN A 779 -4.59 -2.94 13.00
C GLN A 779 -4.99 -1.70 13.82
N ARG A 780 -4.64 -1.65 15.10
CA ARG A 780 -4.89 -0.49 15.95
C ARG A 780 -4.04 0.72 15.55
N LEU A 781 -2.75 0.55 15.22
CA LEU A 781 -1.92 1.63 14.67
C LEU A 781 -2.43 2.17 13.34
N LYS A 782 -2.95 1.30 12.47
CA LYS A 782 -3.63 1.71 11.23
C LYS A 782 -4.89 2.57 11.48
N GLN A 783 -5.51 2.44 12.65
CA GLN A 783 -6.64 3.28 13.09
C GLN A 783 -6.19 4.58 13.77
N CYS A 784 -4.92 4.70 14.17
CA CYS A 784 -4.34 5.93 14.71
C CYS A 784 -4.15 7.00 13.63
N THR A 785 -3.93 8.25 14.04
CA THR A 785 -3.70 9.36 13.11
C THR A 785 -2.39 9.16 12.32
N PRO A 786 -2.27 9.72 11.10
CA PRO A 786 -1.03 9.67 10.31
C PRO A 786 0.20 10.17 11.08
N LEU A 787 0.03 11.12 12.01
CA LEU A 787 1.11 11.64 12.85
C LEU A 787 1.67 10.59 13.81
N ILE A 788 0.81 9.78 14.43
CA ILE A 788 1.23 8.68 15.30
C ILE A 788 1.88 7.60 14.44
N GLN A 789 1.32 7.30 13.27
CA GLN A 789 1.88 6.32 12.33
C GLN A 789 3.26 6.74 11.81
N GLU A 790 3.50 8.04 11.60
CA GLU A 790 4.78 8.60 11.14
C GLU A 790 5.90 8.50 12.19
N ASN A 791 5.54 8.62 13.47
CA ASN A 791 6.51 8.82 14.55
C ASN A 791 6.56 7.68 15.58
N ALA A 792 5.72 6.65 15.44
CA ALA A 792 5.71 5.50 16.35
C ALA A 792 6.62 4.37 15.87
N VAL A 793 7.54 3.96 16.74
CA VAL A 793 8.31 2.73 16.67
C VAL A 793 7.67 1.74 17.63
N VAL A 794 7.23 0.58 17.15
CA VAL A 794 6.68 -0.46 18.01
C VAL A 794 7.76 -1.48 18.30
N LEU A 795 7.90 -1.89 19.55
CA LEU A 795 8.90 -2.83 20.02
C LEU A 795 8.18 -4.01 20.67
N HIS A 796 8.52 -5.24 20.31
CA HIS A 796 7.89 -6.44 20.88
C HIS A 796 8.78 -7.06 21.94
N LEU A 797 8.24 -7.19 23.16
CA LEU A 797 8.92 -7.82 24.29
C LEU A 797 8.85 -9.35 24.15
N SER A 798 9.98 -10.02 24.38
CA SER A 798 10.07 -11.47 24.23
C SER A 798 9.34 -12.19 25.37
N LYS A 799 8.75 -13.37 25.14
CA LYS A 799 8.05 -14.17 26.19
C LYS A 799 8.92 -14.55 27.41
N LYS A 800 10.23 -14.33 27.35
CA LYS A 800 11.19 -14.63 28.42
C LYS A 800 11.40 -13.45 29.38
N ASP A 801 10.99 -12.26 28.97
CA ASP A 801 10.86 -11.05 29.80
C ASP A 801 9.39 -10.92 30.26
#